data_AF-A0A0N0GR84-F1
#
_entry.id   AF-A0A0N0GR84-F1
#
_cell.length_a   1.000
_cell.length_b   1.000
_cell.length_c   1.000
_cell.angle_alpha   90.00
_cell.angle_beta   90.00
_cell.angle_gamma   90.00
#
_symmetry.space_group_name_H-M   'P 1'
#
loop_
_entity.id
_entity.type
_entity.pdbx_description
1 polymer ?
#
loop_
_entity_poly.entity_id
_entity_poly.type
_entity_poly.pdbx_seq_one_letter_code
_entity_poly.pdbx_strand_id
1 'polypeptide(L)'
;MPLALTPDLIQLAAAPTHKEHAIEMLAALLQRAGHVQAGYAASMLSREQQANTWLGHAVAIPHGSPAQRDLVLKTGIAVLQVPAGVAWSAEGERARLIIGIAARGDEHIGVLRQLTRILGDGALIDRLAATLQPQDIIDALQADIATPQATNSVGVATGDPNSVRASFIMDYATGLHARPATVWAATAKRYEATVDVSHAGQTANGKSMLALLQLGLETGALVTFSAVGPDAPQAVEALLHEASALRTVEGAGPSSDSAAVLVVSCNPALDQTVTVSALQPGEVQQAENSVLQPGGKGVNVAAGLAATGHAVTLTGLFGKDNLAQFVPWLEQRGIAHALVEVAGATRTNIKLVDAQGTTDINLPGFTVAASQQEALEQLIDVHAANASWVVLSGSLPPGVPAAFYRYLTAMLHQHRVKVALDTSGAALQASLAAGDAGLPDLIKPNRHELEQWAGKPLPTAALVLETAQALQRSGIAQVLVSLGAEGALLVTADGHWWAQPAALASGSTVGAGDAMLAGFVAAQIAQLPPDSALCQAMAYAGARLSLNREWPLQRAHIQQMASTVHVDHTMPVASAVASAVPAMSAGPGQNPLRIIAITSCPTGIAHTFMAAEALEQAGRQLGHAIHVETQGSVGAQNALKPAQIADADLVIIAADAQVDQARFAGKRVYRSGTKAAINDGQALIKLAAAEASVWQSDTAGSPAESASKESAASNKGNGPYKHLMTGVSYMLPLVVAGGLLIALAFAVGGIYAYDDSHKGTLAWALFQIGAKGAFALMVPVLSAYIAWSIVDRPGLTPGLVGGMLANTTGAGFLGGIVAGFIAGYATRYLNQYIRLPRNLAGLKPVLILPLLSTLIVGLLMLYVIGEPVAVVLQAMSGWLKGLQGSSALMLGAILGAMMAIDMGGPVNKAAYAFSTGLVVTGVCTPMAAVMAAGMTPPLGIALACWLFKNRFSAEDREAAKAAAVLGLAFITEGAIPYAARDPMRVIPSCVLGSTVAGAISLASGAALKVPHGGIFVLPIPDAISHLGMYVVALLAGTCVTALALFVLKPPLNKQAVVAA
;
A
#
# COMPACT_ATOMS: atom_id res chain seq x y z
N MET A 1 -20.44 29.32 -26.31
CA MET A 1 -21.28 30.32 -26.99
C MET A 1 -21.40 31.54 -26.08
N PRO A 2 -21.26 32.78 -26.59
CA PRO A 2 -21.56 33.96 -25.79
C PRO A 2 -23.03 33.87 -25.34
N LEU A 3 -23.30 34.14 -24.06
CA LEU A 3 -24.66 34.23 -23.54
C LEU A 3 -25.40 35.30 -24.33
N ALA A 4 -26.48 34.91 -25.02
CA ALA A 4 -27.28 35.80 -25.84
C ALA A 4 -28.06 36.78 -24.94
N LEU A 5 -27.40 37.85 -24.51
CA LEU A 5 -28.04 39.02 -23.92
C LEU A 5 -28.26 40.03 -25.05
N THR A 6 -29.52 40.22 -25.41
CA THR A 6 -29.96 41.14 -26.46
C THR A 6 -30.79 42.27 -25.84
N PRO A 7 -30.94 43.43 -26.50
CA PRO A 7 -31.64 44.59 -25.93
C PRO A 7 -33.09 44.30 -25.48
N ASP A 8 -33.78 43.35 -26.11
CA ASP A 8 -35.14 42.91 -25.76
C ASP A 8 -35.25 42.13 -24.44
N LEU A 9 -34.12 41.66 -23.92
CA LEU A 9 -34.00 41.02 -22.60
C LEU A 9 -33.64 42.02 -21.49
N ILE A 10 -33.54 43.31 -21.81
CA ILE A 10 -33.19 44.37 -20.86
C ILE A 10 -34.36 45.35 -20.75
N GLN A 11 -34.77 45.64 -19.51
CA GLN A 11 -35.73 46.70 -19.24
C GLN A 11 -35.11 47.74 -18.31
N LEU A 12 -34.94 48.95 -18.87
CA LEU A 12 -34.45 50.12 -18.14
C LEU A 12 -35.55 50.81 -17.36
N ALA A 13 -35.18 51.53 -16.30
CA ALA A 13 -36.07 52.34 -15.46
C ALA A 13 -37.35 51.61 -15.01
N ALA A 14 -37.25 50.32 -14.69
CA ALA A 14 -38.37 49.55 -14.17
C ALA A 14 -38.75 50.03 -12.76
N ALA A 15 -40.05 49.99 -12.47
CA ALA A 15 -40.61 50.40 -11.18
C ALA A 15 -41.45 49.26 -10.55
N PRO A 16 -40.84 48.11 -10.21
CA PRO A 16 -41.54 47.07 -9.47
C PRO A 16 -41.94 47.60 -8.09
N THR A 17 -43.17 47.29 -7.68
CA THR A 17 -43.74 47.74 -6.40
C THR A 17 -43.19 46.96 -5.21
N HIS A 18 -42.82 45.70 -5.40
CA HIS A 18 -42.22 44.80 -4.42
C HIS A 18 -41.39 43.71 -5.13
N LYS A 19 -40.64 42.91 -4.36
CA LYS A 19 -39.71 41.90 -4.88
C LYS A 19 -40.38 40.90 -5.84
N GLU A 20 -41.55 40.39 -5.48
CA GLU A 20 -42.27 39.39 -6.28
C GLU A 20 -42.66 39.95 -7.64
N HIS A 21 -43.09 41.22 -7.70
CA HIS A 21 -43.39 41.90 -8.96
C HIS A 21 -42.12 42.03 -9.83
N ALA A 22 -40.95 42.30 -9.25
CA ALA A 22 -39.69 42.33 -10.01
C ALA A 22 -39.32 40.96 -10.62
N ILE A 23 -39.54 39.87 -9.88
CA ILE A 23 -39.29 38.50 -10.33
C ILE A 23 -40.27 38.12 -11.46
N GLU A 24 -41.55 38.49 -11.33
CA GLU A 24 -42.55 38.28 -12.37
C GLU A 24 -42.22 39.05 -13.66
N MET A 25 -41.76 40.30 -13.56
CA MET A 25 -41.31 41.10 -14.70
C MET A 25 -40.14 40.45 -15.44
N LEU A 26 -39.14 39.93 -14.71
CA LEU A 26 -38.00 39.21 -15.30
C LEU A 26 -38.41 37.90 -15.98
N ALA A 27 -39.28 37.13 -15.34
CA ALA A 27 -39.82 35.91 -15.94
C ALA A 27 -40.63 36.21 -17.21
N ALA A 28 -41.40 37.30 -17.23
CA ALA A 28 -42.14 37.75 -18.41
C ALA A 28 -41.23 38.23 -19.54
N LEU A 29 -40.07 38.84 -19.24
CA LEU A 29 -39.04 39.17 -20.24
C LEU A 29 -38.47 37.91 -20.87
N LEU A 30 -38.04 36.96 -20.05
CA LEU A 30 -37.52 35.66 -20.51
C LEU A 30 -38.56 34.88 -21.31
N GLN A 31 -39.82 34.91 -20.91
CA GLN A 31 -40.91 34.22 -21.61
C GLN A 31 -41.21 34.86 -22.96
N ARG A 32 -41.31 36.20 -23.04
CA ARG A 32 -41.55 36.92 -24.30
C ARG A 32 -40.42 36.71 -25.32
N ALA A 33 -39.18 36.66 -24.85
CA ALA A 33 -38.01 36.35 -25.69
C ALA A 33 -37.87 34.85 -26.01
N GLY A 34 -38.81 34.00 -25.56
CA GLY A 34 -38.87 32.57 -25.86
C GLY A 34 -37.85 31.72 -25.12
N HIS A 35 -37.28 32.19 -24.00
CA HIS A 35 -36.30 31.45 -23.20
C HIS A 35 -36.94 30.46 -22.24
N VAL A 36 -38.17 30.71 -21.79
CA VAL A 36 -38.86 29.89 -20.79
C VAL A 36 -40.34 29.70 -21.13
N GLN A 37 -40.93 28.62 -20.64
CA GLN A 37 -42.36 28.31 -20.74
C GLN A 37 -43.20 29.12 -19.73
N ALA A 38 -44.52 29.18 -19.99
CA ALA A 38 -45.47 29.74 -19.03
C ALA A 38 -45.41 28.98 -17.69
N GLY A 39 -45.30 29.70 -16.58
CA GLY A 39 -45.16 29.12 -15.23
C GLY A 39 -43.75 29.22 -14.63
N TYR A 40 -42.73 29.63 -15.40
CA TYR A 40 -41.37 29.79 -14.85
C TYR A 40 -41.27 30.86 -13.74
N ALA A 41 -42.14 31.89 -13.78
CA ALA A 41 -42.24 32.89 -12.71
C ALA A 41 -42.49 32.26 -11.33
N ALA A 42 -43.39 31.27 -11.25
CA ALA A 42 -43.67 30.54 -10.02
C ALA A 42 -42.44 29.74 -9.54
N SER A 43 -41.62 29.24 -10.47
CA SER A 43 -40.36 28.56 -10.15
C SER A 43 -39.34 29.51 -9.51
N MET A 44 -39.18 30.69 -10.08
CA MET A 44 -38.27 31.72 -9.55
C MET A 44 -38.73 32.19 -8.17
N LEU A 45 -40.03 32.42 -7.98
CA LEU A 45 -40.61 32.81 -6.69
C LEU A 45 -40.46 31.72 -5.63
N SER A 46 -40.72 30.45 -5.99
CA SER A 46 -40.54 29.33 -5.07
C SER A 46 -39.08 29.18 -4.63
N ARG A 47 -38.14 29.36 -5.57
CA ARG A 47 -36.69 29.33 -5.28
C ARG A 47 -36.25 30.49 -4.37
N GLU A 48 -36.78 31.69 -4.60
CA GLU A 48 -36.51 32.87 -3.77
C GLU A 48 -37.05 32.71 -2.34
N GLN A 49 -38.20 32.06 -2.16
CA GLN A 49 -38.75 31.76 -0.83
C GLN A 49 -37.89 30.78 -0.03
N GLN A 50 -37.18 29.87 -0.71
CA GLN A 50 -36.30 28.89 -0.06
C GLN A 50 -34.97 29.51 0.36
N ALA A 51 -34.37 30.36 -0.48
CA ALA A 51 -33.17 31.11 -0.14
C ALA A 51 -33.05 32.38 -1.00
N ASN A 52 -32.81 33.50 -0.33
CA ASN A 52 -32.68 34.83 -0.92
C ASN A 52 -31.59 34.87 -2.01
N THR A 53 -31.90 35.42 -3.17
CA THR A 53 -30.96 35.58 -4.30
C THR A 53 -30.23 36.92 -4.33
N TRP A 54 -30.11 37.59 -3.19
CA TRP A 54 -29.28 38.77 -3.03
C TRP A 54 -27.78 38.44 -3.14
N LEU A 55 -27.04 39.26 -3.88
CA LEU A 55 -25.62 39.03 -4.17
C LEU A 55 -24.69 40.13 -3.63
N GLY A 56 -25.25 41.19 -3.04
CA GLY A 56 -24.52 42.35 -2.51
C GLY A 56 -24.46 43.54 -3.47
N HIS A 57 -24.03 44.70 -2.95
CA HIS A 57 -23.82 45.95 -3.71
C HIS A 57 -24.97 46.35 -4.64
N ALA A 58 -26.22 46.24 -4.19
CA ALA A 58 -27.43 46.56 -4.97
C ALA A 58 -27.74 45.63 -6.14
N VAL A 59 -27.17 44.41 -6.19
CA VAL A 59 -27.42 43.41 -7.24
C VAL A 59 -28.13 42.17 -6.69
N ALA A 60 -29.12 41.67 -7.43
CA ALA A 60 -29.84 40.42 -7.13
C ALA A 60 -29.94 39.51 -8.36
N ILE A 61 -29.94 38.18 -8.16
CA ILE A 61 -29.88 37.17 -9.23
C ILE A 61 -30.97 36.08 -9.13
N PRO A 62 -32.27 36.44 -9.25
CA PRO A 62 -33.34 35.47 -9.15
C PRO A 62 -33.26 34.43 -10.28
N HIS A 63 -33.48 33.16 -9.95
CA HIS A 63 -33.45 32.03 -10.88
C HIS A 63 -34.42 30.92 -10.44
N GLY A 64 -34.85 30.06 -11.38
CA GLY A 64 -35.80 28.98 -11.11
C GLY A 64 -35.20 27.83 -10.30
N SER A 65 -36.07 26.96 -9.76
CA SER A 65 -35.62 25.78 -9.01
C SER A 65 -35.04 24.70 -9.94
N PRO A 66 -34.04 23.91 -9.49
CA PRO A 66 -33.50 22.80 -10.28
C PRO A 66 -34.55 21.75 -10.68
N ALA A 67 -35.60 21.57 -9.86
CA ALA A 67 -36.67 20.59 -10.08
C ALA A 67 -37.64 20.97 -11.21
N GLN A 68 -37.58 22.20 -11.72
CA GLN A 68 -38.46 22.71 -12.78
C GLN A 68 -37.67 23.21 -14.00
N ARG A 69 -36.46 22.67 -14.21
CA ARG A 69 -35.59 23.00 -15.36
C ARG A 69 -36.23 22.71 -16.72
N ASP A 70 -37.22 21.82 -16.78
CA ASP A 70 -37.98 21.51 -17.99
C ASP A 70 -38.77 22.71 -18.54
N LEU A 71 -38.99 23.74 -17.71
CA LEU A 71 -39.60 25.00 -18.11
C LEU A 71 -38.63 25.92 -18.88
N VAL A 72 -37.32 25.62 -18.92
CA VAL A 72 -36.31 26.40 -19.64
C VAL A 72 -36.12 25.84 -21.05
N LEU A 73 -36.55 26.61 -22.06
CA LEU A 73 -36.46 26.24 -23.47
C LEU A 73 -35.05 26.46 -24.03
N LYS A 74 -34.44 27.61 -23.69
CA LYS A 74 -33.06 27.97 -24.06
C LYS A 74 -32.44 28.82 -22.96
N THR A 75 -31.14 28.65 -22.73
CA THR A 75 -30.42 29.44 -21.73
C THR A 75 -30.48 30.94 -22.09
N GLY A 76 -30.75 31.78 -21.10
CA GLY A 76 -30.92 33.22 -21.28
C GLY A 76 -30.78 34.00 -19.99
N ILE A 77 -30.41 35.27 -20.14
CA ILE A 77 -30.34 36.25 -19.06
C ILE A 77 -31.30 37.38 -19.40
N ALA A 78 -32.10 37.81 -18.43
CA ALA A 78 -32.84 39.06 -18.49
C ALA A 78 -32.34 40.03 -17.41
N VAL A 79 -32.34 41.33 -17.69
CA VAL A 79 -31.85 42.36 -16.76
C VAL A 79 -32.93 43.41 -16.53
N LEU A 80 -33.22 43.68 -15.26
CA LEU A 80 -34.13 44.73 -14.80
C LEU A 80 -33.30 45.80 -14.07
N GLN A 81 -33.27 47.01 -14.62
CA GLN A 81 -32.67 48.17 -13.96
C GLN A 81 -33.76 48.91 -13.18
N VAL A 82 -33.57 49.09 -11.87
CA VAL A 82 -34.49 49.75 -10.94
C VAL A 82 -33.78 50.91 -10.24
N PRO A 83 -33.73 52.12 -10.84
CA PRO A 83 -32.91 53.22 -10.33
C PRO A 83 -33.18 53.60 -8.88
N ALA A 84 -34.47 53.61 -8.47
CA ALA A 84 -34.91 53.90 -7.09
C ALA A 84 -34.66 52.74 -6.10
N GLY A 85 -34.22 51.59 -6.60
CA GLY A 85 -34.11 50.33 -5.88
C GLY A 85 -35.46 49.74 -5.48
N VAL A 86 -35.53 48.43 -5.33
CA VAL A 86 -36.67 47.71 -4.73
C VAL A 86 -36.18 46.91 -3.53
N ALA A 87 -36.93 46.91 -2.43
CA ALA A 87 -36.55 46.15 -1.23
C ALA A 87 -36.50 44.65 -1.56
N TRP A 88 -35.37 44.00 -1.29
CA TRP A 88 -35.13 42.59 -1.64
C TRP A 88 -35.11 41.66 -0.42
N SER A 89 -34.63 42.15 0.73
CA SER A 89 -34.60 41.42 1.99
C SER A 89 -35.33 42.18 3.11
N ALA A 90 -35.70 41.45 4.18
CA ALA A 90 -36.31 42.03 5.37
C ALA A 90 -35.33 42.94 6.16
N GLU A 91 -34.03 42.88 5.85
CA GLU A 91 -32.95 43.63 6.51
C GLU A 91 -32.70 45.01 5.88
N GLY A 92 -33.54 45.44 4.94
CA GLY A 92 -33.52 46.79 4.35
C GLY A 92 -32.68 46.94 3.08
N GLU A 93 -32.15 45.84 2.53
CA GLU A 93 -31.36 45.85 1.30
C GLU A 93 -32.21 46.17 0.06
N ARG A 94 -31.72 47.06 -0.80
CA ARG A 94 -32.44 47.48 -2.02
C ARG A 94 -31.66 47.08 -3.28
N ALA A 95 -32.30 46.31 -4.15
CA ALA A 95 -31.73 45.91 -5.45
C ALA A 95 -32.01 46.97 -6.51
N ARG A 96 -30.95 47.43 -7.20
CA ARG A 96 -31.02 48.41 -8.29
C ARG A 96 -30.71 47.78 -9.66
N LEU A 97 -30.04 46.63 -9.69
CA LEU A 97 -29.81 45.83 -10.88
C LEU A 97 -30.17 44.37 -10.59
N ILE A 98 -31.20 43.85 -11.25
CA ILE A 98 -31.72 42.51 -10.98
C ILE A 98 -31.58 41.67 -12.24
N ILE A 99 -30.91 40.53 -12.13
CA ILE A 99 -30.49 39.73 -13.27
C ILE A 99 -31.16 38.35 -13.17
N GLY A 100 -32.20 38.16 -13.96
CA GLY A 100 -32.95 36.90 -14.04
C GLY A 100 -32.22 35.88 -14.91
N ILE A 101 -31.97 34.68 -14.38
CA ILE A 101 -31.28 33.62 -15.12
C ILE A 101 -32.21 32.45 -15.40
N ALA A 102 -32.24 32.01 -16.66
CA ALA A 102 -32.81 30.75 -17.11
C ALA A 102 -31.69 29.89 -17.71
N ALA A 103 -31.33 28.77 -17.08
CA ALA A 103 -30.25 27.90 -17.52
C ALA A 103 -30.68 26.43 -17.54
N ARG A 104 -30.32 25.70 -18.61
CA ARG A 104 -30.62 24.25 -18.75
C ARG A 104 -29.61 23.35 -18.03
N GLY A 105 -28.41 23.85 -17.75
CA GLY A 105 -27.33 23.15 -17.06
C GLY A 105 -26.51 24.08 -16.15
N ASP A 106 -25.22 23.77 -15.93
CA ASP A 106 -24.33 24.55 -15.04
C ASP A 106 -23.77 25.84 -15.67
N GLU A 107 -24.34 26.26 -16.81
CA GLU A 107 -23.98 27.48 -17.55
C GLU A 107 -24.20 28.77 -16.72
N HIS A 108 -25.05 28.73 -15.68
CA HIS A 108 -25.21 29.85 -14.75
C HIS A 108 -23.88 30.21 -14.03
N ILE A 109 -22.96 29.26 -13.88
CA ILE A 109 -21.63 29.49 -13.27
C ILE A 109 -20.77 30.39 -14.17
N GLY A 110 -20.91 30.30 -15.49
CA GLY A 110 -20.25 31.20 -16.44
C GLY A 110 -20.74 32.65 -16.30
N VAL A 111 -22.04 32.83 -16.07
CA VAL A 111 -22.66 34.14 -15.80
C VAL A 111 -22.14 34.71 -14.48
N LEU A 112 -22.06 33.89 -13.43
CA LEU A 112 -21.55 34.32 -12.13
C LEU A 112 -20.11 34.84 -12.20
N ARG A 113 -19.26 34.26 -13.07
CA ARG A 113 -17.87 34.70 -13.30
C ARG A 113 -17.79 36.09 -13.95
N GLN A 114 -18.71 36.43 -14.84
CA GLN A 114 -18.82 37.77 -15.43
C GLN A 114 -19.37 38.78 -14.40
N LEU A 115 -20.33 38.36 -13.57
CA LEU A 115 -20.94 39.20 -12.54
C LEU A 115 -19.99 39.52 -11.38
N THR A 116 -19.03 38.66 -11.04
CA THR A 116 -18.02 38.95 -10.02
C THR A 116 -17.18 40.20 -10.33
N ARG A 117 -16.98 40.55 -11.61
CA ARG A 117 -16.33 41.82 -12.01
C ARG A 117 -17.19 43.03 -11.65
N ILE A 118 -18.50 42.95 -11.92
CA ILE A 118 -19.46 44.04 -11.65
C ILE A 118 -19.59 44.25 -10.14
N LEU A 119 -19.67 43.18 -9.34
CA LEU A 119 -19.77 43.25 -7.88
C LEU A 119 -18.54 43.87 -7.20
N GLY A 120 -17.36 43.77 -7.84
CA GLY A 120 -16.12 44.37 -7.35
C GLY A 120 -15.96 45.86 -7.69
N ASP A 121 -16.81 46.42 -8.55
CA ASP A 121 -16.73 47.80 -9.04
C ASP A 121 -18.04 48.56 -8.75
N GLY A 122 -18.14 49.11 -7.54
CA GLY A 122 -19.31 49.88 -7.11
C GLY A 122 -19.62 51.08 -8.01
N ALA A 123 -18.60 51.72 -8.61
CA ALA A 123 -18.79 52.84 -9.52
C ALA A 123 -19.37 52.40 -10.87
N LEU A 124 -19.05 51.19 -11.34
CA LEU A 124 -19.72 50.59 -12.47
C LEU A 124 -21.18 50.29 -12.16
N ILE A 125 -21.50 49.75 -10.98
CA ILE A 125 -22.90 49.48 -10.59
C ILE A 125 -23.72 50.76 -10.55
N ASP A 126 -23.21 51.85 -9.99
CA ASP A 126 -23.92 53.13 -9.97
C ASP A 126 -24.18 53.69 -11.37
N ARG A 127 -23.21 53.52 -12.29
CA ARG A 127 -23.39 53.88 -13.72
C ARG A 127 -24.44 53.00 -14.38
N LEU A 128 -24.39 51.68 -14.18
CA LEU A 128 -25.36 50.74 -14.74
C LEU A 128 -26.75 50.91 -14.13
N ALA A 129 -26.87 51.39 -12.90
CA ALA A 129 -28.16 51.70 -12.27
C ALA A 129 -28.78 53.02 -12.79
N ALA A 130 -28.00 53.87 -13.47
CA ALA A 130 -28.43 55.17 -13.99
C ALA A 130 -28.34 55.29 -15.52
N THR A 131 -27.83 54.27 -16.23
CA THR A 131 -27.71 54.33 -17.69
C THR A 131 -29.07 54.42 -18.37
N LEU A 132 -29.11 55.16 -19.46
CA LEU A 132 -30.26 55.29 -20.38
C LEU A 132 -30.09 54.41 -21.63
N GLN A 133 -28.99 53.66 -21.75
CA GLN A 133 -28.66 52.85 -22.92
C GLN A 133 -28.55 51.37 -22.53
N PRO A 134 -29.38 50.48 -23.09
CA PRO A 134 -29.27 49.04 -22.83
C PRO A 134 -27.90 48.47 -23.23
N GLN A 135 -27.26 49.07 -24.24
CA GLN A 135 -25.96 48.65 -24.74
C GLN A 135 -24.87 48.75 -23.67
N ASP A 136 -24.94 49.73 -22.77
CA ASP A 136 -23.96 49.87 -21.68
C ASP A 136 -23.98 48.67 -20.74
N ILE A 137 -25.18 48.10 -20.50
CA ILE A 137 -25.36 46.88 -19.69
C ILE A 137 -24.83 45.66 -20.46
N ILE A 138 -25.06 45.61 -21.77
CA ILE A 138 -24.57 44.53 -22.64
C ILE A 138 -23.05 44.51 -22.69
N ASP A 139 -22.42 45.65 -23.00
CA ASP A 139 -20.97 45.80 -23.11
C ASP A 139 -20.29 45.52 -21.77
N ALA A 140 -20.87 45.99 -20.67
CA ALA A 140 -20.39 45.65 -19.34
C ALA A 140 -20.46 44.13 -19.08
N LEU A 141 -21.49 43.44 -19.55
CA LEU A 141 -21.59 41.99 -19.36
C LEU A 141 -20.78 41.18 -20.40
N GLN A 142 -20.25 41.80 -21.46
CA GLN A 142 -19.67 41.10 -22.63
C GLN A 142 -18.22 41.48 -23.06
N ALA A 143 -17.52 42.46 -22.46
CA ALA A 143 -16.18 42.90 -22.94
C ALA A 143 -14.99 41.92 -22.67
N ASP A 144 -14.10 41.71 -23.67
CA ASP A 144 -12.79 40.97 -23.65
C ASP A 144 -11.60 41.84 -24.20
N ILE A 145 -10.32 41.49 -23.92
CA ILE A 145 -9.08 42.34 -23.99
C ILE A 145 -8.19 42.08 -25.25
N ALA A 146 -7.41 43.07 -25.79
CA ALA A 146 -6.55 42.99 -27.01
C ALA A 146 -5.02 43.35 -26.83
N THR A 147 -4.11 42.93 -27.76
CA THR A 147 -2.61 42.74 -27.63
C THR A 147 -1.68 43.48 -28.67
N PRO A 148 -0.37 43.78 -28.38
CA PRO A 148 0.70 44.03 -29.40
C PRO A 148 2.10 43.31 -29.22
N GLN A 149 2.97 43.26 -30.27
CA GLN A 149 4.18 42.39 -30.54
C GLN A 149 5.62 42.92 -30.20
N ALA A 150 6.61 42.07 -29.78
CA ALA A 150 8.11 42.23 -29.90
C ALA A 150 8.97 40.98 -29.44
N THR A 151 10.27 40.89 -29.82
CA THR A 151 11.23 39.72 -29.78
C THR A 151 12.06 39.43 -28.49
N ASN A 152 12.51 38.17 -28.30
CA ASN A 152 13.24 37.62 -27.11
C ASN A 152 14.68 38.12 -26.93
N SER A 153 15.02 38.65 -25.74
CA SER A 153 16.39 38.95 -25.30
C SER A 153 16.55 38.81 -23.78
N VAL A 154 17.76 38.50 -23.33
CA VAL A 154 18.15 38.43 -21.90
C VAL A 154 18.95 39.69 -21.57
N GLY A 155 18.53 40.45 -20.56
CA GLY A 155 19.18 41.69 -20.15
C GLY A 155 19.23 41.82 -18.63
N VAL A 156 20.43 42.01 -18.08
CA VAL A 156 20.62 42.32 -16.65
C VAL A 156 20.19 43.77 -16.43
N ALA A 157 19.22 44.00 -15.55
CA ALA A 157 18.82 45.35 -15.16
C ALA A 157 19.97 46.01 -14.38
N THR A 158 20.49 47.12 -14.91
CA THR A 158 21.54 47.92 -14.26
C THR A 158 21.04 48.48 -12.93
N GLY A 159 21.57 47.98 -11.79
CA GLY A 159 21.42 48.64 -10.50
C GLY A 159 21.47 47.76 -9.25
N ASP A 160 21.10 46.48 -9.34
CA ASP A 160 21.04 45.58 -8.16
C ASP A 160 21.58 44.17 -8.50
N PRO A 161 22.71 43.72 -7.91
CA PRO A 161 23.33 42.44 -8.25
C PRO A 161 22.49 41.20 -7.87
N ASN A 162 21.38 41.36 -7.14
CA ASN A 162 20.47 40.27 -6.75
C ASN A 162 19.15 40.24 -7.55
N SER A 163 19.04 40.97 -8.66
CA SER A 163 17.82 41.06 -9.48
C SER A 163 18.11 40.75 -10.96
N VAL A 164 17.43 39.72 -11.50
CA VAL A 164 17.63 39.26 -12.88
C VAL A 164 16.30 39.26 -13.63
N ARG A 165 16.33 39.64 -14.91
CA ARG A 165 15.17 39.59 -15.81
C ARG A 165 15.51 38.99 -17.16
N ALA A 166 14.55 38.31 -17.77
CA ALA A 166 14.65 37.82 -19.14
C ALA A 166 13.30 37.79 -19.83
N SER A 167 13.30 37.96 -21.16
CA SER A 167 12.07 37.99 -21.95
C SER A 167 11.93 36.76 -22.85
N PHE A 168 10.72 36.22 -22.91
CA PHE A 168 10.30 35.05 -23.67
C PHE A 168 8.97 35.31 -24.38
N ILE A 169 8.92 35.11 -25.69
CA ILE A 169 7.72 35.12 -26.50
C ILE A 169 7.08 33.76 -26.32
N MET A 170 5.83 33.79 -25.87
CA MET A 170 4.96 32.64 -25.79
C MET A 170 4.73 32.05 -27.18
N ASP A 171 5.51 31.06 -27.58
CA ASP A 171 5.41 30.43 -28.91
C ASP A 171 4.61 29.11 -28.89
N TYR A 172 3.92 28.83 -27.79
CA TYR A 172 3.03 27.67 -27.61
C TYR A 172 1.76 27.84 -28.43
N ALA A 173 1.29 26.79 -29.11
CA ALA A 173 0.14 26.87 -30.04
C ALA A 173 -1.17 27.30 -29.37
N THR A 174 -1.29 27.09 -28.06
CA THR A 174 -2.47 27.43 -27.24
C THR A 174 -2.20 28.50 -26.18
N GLY A 175 -1.04 29.17 -26.21
CA GLY A 175 -0.59 30.06 -25.14
C GLY A 175 -0.24 29.32 -23.83
N LEU A 176 -0.08 30.04 -22.73
CA LEU A 176 0.20 29.44 -21.41
C LEU A 176 -1.11 28.93 -20.77
N HIS A 177 -1.42 27.66 -21.00
CA HIS A 177 -2.50 26.96 -20.30
C HIS A 177 -1.98 26.17 -19.11
N ALA A 178 -2.88 25.48 -18.39
CA ALA A 178 -2.59 24.89 -17.08
C ALA A 178 -1.38 23.97 -17.07
N ARG A 179 -1.10 23.25 -18.16
CA ARG A 179 0.02 22.31 -18.27
C ARG A 179 1.39 23.03 -18.23
N PRO A 180 1.76 23.92 -19.18
CA PRO A 180 3.03 24.66 -19.10
C PRO A 180 3.08 25.63 -17.91
N ALA A 181 1.95 26.22 -17.49
CA ALA A 181 1.90 27.05 -16.27
C ALA A 181 2.25 26.27 -15.00
N THR A 182 1.87 24.99 -14.92
CA THR A 182 2.21 24.12 -13.79
C THR A 182 3.71 23.84 -13.77
N VAL A 183 4.31 23.60 -14.94
CA VAL A 183 5.76 23.39 -15.08
C VAL A 183 6.52 24.65 -14.64
N TRP A 184 6.11 25.82 -15.13
CA TRP A 184 6.73 27.09 -14.75
C TRP A 184 6.61 27.34 -13.24
N ALA A 185 5.43 27.12 -12.66
CA ALA A 185 5.21 27.25 -11.21
C ALA A 185 6.04 26.27 -10.39
N ALA A 186 6.15 25.02 -10.83
CA ALA A 186 6.94 24.01 -10.16
C ALA A 186 8.44 24.32 -10.23
N THR A 187 8.94 24.80 -11.37
CA THR A 187 10.33 25.22 -11.55
C THR A 187 10.66 26.43 -10.67
N ALA A 188 9.81 27.46 -10.66
CA ALA A 188 9.99 28.63 -9.81
C ALA A 188 9.99 28.29 -8.30
N LYS A 189 9.20 27.30 -7.86
CA LYS A 189 9.15 26.85 -6.46
C LYS A 189 10.45 26.20 -5.95
N ARG A 190 11.34 25.77 -6.84
CA ARG A 190 12.61 25.12 -6.46
C ARG A 190 13.65 26.09 -5.90
N TYR A 191 13.46 27.39 -6.13
CA TYR A 191 14.41 28.44 -5.79
C TYR A 191 13.89 29.31 -4.63
N GLU A 192 14.80 29.84 -3.82
CA GLU A 192 14.46 30.72 -2.70
C GLU A 192 14.03 32.11 -3.19
N ALA A 193 14.60 32.60 -4.30
CA ALA A 193 14.28 33.88 -4.92
C ALA A 193 12.78 34.07 -5.13
N THR A 194 12.29 35.29 -4.94
CA THR A 194 10.96 35.68 -5.37
C THR A 194 10.96 35.74 -6.88
N VAL A 195 10.09 34.94 -7.52
CA VAL A 195 10.00 34.85 -8.98
C VAL A 195 8.66 35.42 -9.40
N ASP A 196 8.71 36.38 -10.32
CA ASP A 196 7.55 37.03 -10.90
C ASP A 196 7.59 36.90 -12.43
N VAL A 197 6.43 36.65 -13.02
CA VAL A 197 6.23 36.57 -14.47
C VAL A 197 5.29 37.69 -14.85
N SER A 198 5.67 38.48 -15.85
CA SER A 198 4.86 39.63 -16.27
C SER A 198 4.56 39.63 -17.75
N HIS A 199 3.39 40.15 -18.09
CA HIS A 199 2.91 40.35 -19.46
C HIS A 199 1.93 41.52 -19.49
N ALA A 200 2.03 42.37 -20.50
CA ALA A 200 1.13 43.51 -20.73
C ALA A 200 0.89 44.41 -19.47
N GLY A 201 1.92 44.57 -18.63
CA GLY A 201 1.86 45.38 -17.40
C GLY A 201 1.23 44.68 -16.18
N GLN A 202 0.78 43.43 -16.33
CA GLN A 202 0.38 42.57 -15.22
C GLN A 202 1.54 41.72 -14.76
N THR A 203 1.63 41.48 -13.45
CA THR A 203 2.65 40.64 -12.83
C THR A 203 1.98 39.57 -12.00
N ALA A 204 2.36 38.32 -12.20
CA ALA A 204 1.91 37.19 -11.43
C ALA A 204 3.07 36.51 -10.72
N ASN A 205 2.78 35.98 -9.55
CA ASN A 205 3.72 35.17 -8.80
C ASN A 205 4.08 33.93 -9.62
N GLY A 206 5.34 33.85 -10.04
CA GLY A 206 5.88 32.76 -10.85
C GLY A 206 5.83 31.41 -10.17
N LYS A 207 5.66 31.35 -8.84
CA LYS A 207 5.47 30.12 -8.05
C LYS A 207 4.01 29.68 -7.97
N SER A 208 3.05 30.42 -8.53
CA SER A 208 1.62 30.09 -8.47
C SER A 208 1.07 29.86 -9.88
N MET A 209 0.78 28.59 -10.20
CA MET A 209 0.16 28.22 -11.49
C MET A 209 -1.14 28.99 -11.73
N LEU A 210 -1.98 29.16 -10.70
CA LEU A 210 -3.23 29.90 -10.84
C LEU A 210 -2.98 31.38 -11.18
N ALA A 211 -1.96 32.00 -10.57
CA ALA A 211 -1.58 33.37 -10.89
C ALA A 211 -0.98 33.48 -12.30
N LEU A 212 -0.19 32.49 -12.73
CA LEU A 212 0.36 32.42 -14.08
C LEU A 212 -0.74 32.28 -15.15
N LEU A 213 -1.77 31.48 -14.91
CA LEU A 213 -2.92 31.35 -15.81
C LEU A 213 -3.76 32.62 -15.86
N GLN A 214 -3.83 33.35 -14.75
CA GLN A 214 -4.51 34.64 -14.68
C GLN A 214 -3.82 35.73 -15.51
N LEU A 215 -2.56 35.56 -15.90
CA LEU A 215 -1.90 36.46 -16.86
C LEU A 215 -2.46 36.33 -18.29
N GLY A 216 -3.16 35.24 -18.60
CA GLY A 216 -3.78 35.03 -19.91
C GLY A 216 -2.78 35.09 -21.07
N LEU A 217 -1.61 34.48 -20.91
CA LEU A 217 -0.55 34.57 -21.93
C LEU A 217 -0.97 33.79 -23.18
N GLU A 218 -1.22 34.47 -24.29
CA GLU A 218 -1.58 33.86 -25.57
C GLU A 218 -0.34 33.60 -26.45
N THR A 219 -0.48 32.79 -27.51
CA THR A 219 0.56 32.64 -28.52
C THR A 219 0.96 34.00 -29.11
N GLY A 220 2.26 34.30 -29.12
CA GLY A 220 2.85 35.58 -29.51
C GLY A 220 3.04 36.57 -28.35
N ALA A 221 2.55 36.29 -27.15
CA ALA A 221 2.68 37.17 -25.98
C ALA A 221 4.14 37.32 -25.54
N LEU A 222 4.63 38.56 -25.39
CA LEU A 222 5.92 38.82 -24.76
C LEU A 222 5.80 38.69 -23.23
N VAL A 223 6.49 37.71 -22.68
CA VAL A 223 6.55 37.39 -21.25
C VAL A 223 7.89 37.84 -20.69
N THR A 224 7.92 38.48 -19.53
CA THR A 224 9.17 38.75 -18.82
C THR A 224 9.22 37.95 -17.53
N PHE A 225 10.21 37.07 -17.42
CA PHE A 225 10.60 36.43 -16.18
C PHE A 225 11.48 37.38 -15.37
N SER A 226 11.21 37.51 -14.08
CA SER A 226 12.03 38.28 -13.16
C SER A 226 12.20 37.55 -11.85
N ALA A 227 13.39 37.59 -11.27
CA ALA A 227 13.64 37.04 -9.95
C ALA A 227 14.51 37.96 -9.10
N VAL A 228 14.24 37.98 -7.79
CA VAL A 228 15.03 38.72 -6.79
C VAL A 228 15.37 37.81 -5.62
N GLY A 229 16.65 37.67 -5.30
CA GLY A 229 17.12 36.78 -4.23
C GLY A 229 18.48 36.13 -4.51
N PRO A 230 18.97 35.30 -3.57
CA PRO A 230 20.34 34.74 -3.60
C PRO A 230 20.61 33.81 -4.79
N ASP A 231 19.57 33.20 -5.35
CA ASP A 231 19.60 32.27 -6.49
C ASP A 231 18.78 32.79 -7.70
N ALA A 232 18.56 34.10 -7.78
CA ALA A 232 17.78 34.74 -8.84
C ALA A 232 18.29 34.47 -10.27
N PRO A 233 19.62 34.50 -10.56
CA PRO A 233 20.12 34.16 -11.88
C PRO A 233 19.75 32.72 -12.31
N GLN A 234 19.91 31.75 -11.40
CA GLN A 234 19.63 30.34 -11.65
C GLN A 234 18.13 30.09 -11.84
N ALA A 235 17.27 30.80 -11.09
CA ALA A 235 15.82 30.69 -11.20
C ALA A 235 15.31 31.16 -12.58
N VAL A 236 15.81 32.30 -13.08
CA VAL A 236 15.40 32.85 -14.39
C VAL A 236 15.96 32.00 -15.54
N GLU A 237 17.20 31.52 -15.44
CA GLU A 237 17.80 30.63 -16.43
C GLU A 237 17.03 29.30 -16.55
N ALA A 238 16.66 28.69 -15.42
CA ALA A 238 15.88 27.47 -15.38
C ALA A 238 14.47 27.65 -15.98
N LEU A 239 13.81 28.79 -15.71
CA LEU A 239 12.50 29.11 -16.29
C LEU A 239 12.58 29.33 -17.80
N LEU A 240 13.60 30.02 -18.30
CA LEU A 240 13.82 30.16 -19.73
C LEU A 240 14.08 28.82 -20.42
N HIS A 241 14.87 27.95 -19.79
CA HIS A 241 15.17 26.62 -20.31
C HIS A 241 13.88 25.78 -20.41
N GLU A 242 13.10 25.71 -19.33
CA GLU A 242 11.81 24.99 -19.32
C GLU A 242 10.81 25.59 -20.31
N ALA A 243 10.72 26.92 -20.37
CA ALA A 243 9.87 27.61 -21.31
C ALA A 243 10.24 27.27 -22.77
N SER A 244 11.53 27.15 -23.06
CA SER A 244 12.04 26.79 -24.39
C SER A 244 11.94 25.29 -24.69
N ALA A 245 12.04 24.42 -23.69
CA ALA A 245 11.98 22.96 -23.86
C ALA A 245 10.56 22.48 -24.21
N LEU A 246 9.54 23.11 -23.62
CA LEU A 246 8.12 22.85 -23.88
C LEU A 246 7.71 23.09 -25.35
N ARG A 247 8.51 23.84 -26.12
CA ARG A 247 8.41 24.00 -27.58
C ARG A 247 8.42 22.68 -28.35
N THR A 248 9.15 21.68 -27.87
CA THR A 248 9.35 20.40 -28.57
C THR A 248 8.17 19.42 -28.44
N VAL A 249 7.27 19.66 -27.48
CA VAL A 249 6.14 18.77 -27.18
C VAL A 249 4.85 19.20 -27.89
N GLU A 250 4.69 20.49 -28.20
CA GLU A 250 3.49 21.02 -28.89
C GLU A 250 3.70 21.30 -30.38
N GLY A 251 4.96 21.41 -30.85
CA GLY A 251 5.29 21.67 -32.25
C GLY A 251 5.30 20.44 -33.17
N ALA A 252 5.09 19.23 -32.65
CA ALA A 252 4.98 18.00 -33.42
C ALA A 252 3.57 17.44 -33.32
N GLY A 253 2.60 18.12 -33.94
CA GLY A 253 1.29 17.52 -34.16
C GLY A 253 1.46 16.20 -34.93
N PRO A 254 0.92 15.07 -34.45
CA PRO A 254 0.92 13.84 -35.23
C PRO A 254 0.12 14.08 -36.51
N SER A 255 0.70 13.67 -37.64
CA SER A 255 -0.01 13.57 -38.92
C SER A 255 -1.34 12.83 -38.72
N SER A 256 -2.40 13.33 -39.34
CA SER A 256 -3.81 12.91 -39.21
C SER A 256 -4.15 11.47 -39.59
N ASP A 257 -3.18 10.56 -39.69
CA ASP A 257 -3.33 9.17 -40.10
C ASP A 257 -2.91 8.14 -39.03
N SER A 258 -2.45 8.56 -37.84
CA SER A 258 -2.04 7.63 -36.76
C SER A 258 -3.09 7.57 -35.65
N ALA A 259 -3.85 6.48 -35.57
CA ALA A 259 -4.77 6.22 -34.46
C ALA A 259 -4.01 6.19 -33.11
N ALA A 260 -4.38 7.06 -32.16
CA ALA A 260 -3.70 7.17 -30.88
C ALA A 260 -4.06 6.00 -29.95
N VAL A 261 -3.09 5.55 -29.13
CA VAL A 261 -3.26 4.50 -28.12
C VAL A 261 -2.95 5.05 -26.74
N LEU A 262 -3.87 4.84 -25.79
CA LEU A 262 -3.64 5.14 -24.39
C LEU A 262 -3.20 3.86 -23.66
N VAL A 263 -2.09 3.93 -22.93
CA VAL A 263 -1.61 2.81 -22.12
C VAL A 263 -1.65 3.22 -20.65
N VAL A 264 -2.27 2.39 -19.81
CA VAL A 264 -2.44 2.64 -18.37
C VAL A 264 -1.58 1.64 -17.57
N SER A 265 -0.64 2.16 -16.80
CA SER A 265 0.26 1.38 -15.93
C SER A 265 0.04 1.73 -14.46
N CYS A 266 -0.74 0.93 -13.74
CA CYS A 266 -1.07 1.21 -12.32
C CYS A 266 0.07 0.85 -11.34
N ASN A 267 0.99 -0.04 -11.73
CA ASN A 267 2.11 -0.45 -10.88
C ASN A 267 3.39 -0.64 -11.72
N PRO A 268 3.96 0.46 -12.24
CA PRO A 268 5.21 0.43 -13.00
C PRO A 268 6.37 -0.07 -12.13
N ALA A 269 7.51 -0.34 -12.76
CA ALA A 269 8.71 -0.79 -12.06
C ALA A 269 9.97 -0.23 -12.72
N LEU A 270 11.06 -0.16 -11.96
CA LEU A 270 12.40 -0.13 -12.52
C LEU A 270 12.92 -1.57 -12.56
N ASP A 271 13.21 -2.11 -13.74
CA ASP A 271 13.77 -3.44 -13.88
C ASP A 271 15.30 -3.35 -13.79
N GLN A 272 15.88 -3.83 -12.69
CA GLN A 272 17.31 -3.97 -12.48
C GLN A 272 17.76 -5.37 -12.86
N THR A 273 18.44 -5.52 -13.99
CA THR A 273 19.00 -6.81 -14.41
C THR A 273 20.47 -6.89 -14.01
N VAL A 274 20.78 -7.79 -13.09
CA VAL A 274 22.13 -8.09 -12.60
C VAL A 274 22.59 -9.41 -13.22
N THR A 275 23.73 -9.40 -13.91
CA THR A 275 24.32 -10.60 -14.51
C THR A 275 25.42 -11.12 -13.59
N VAL A 276 25.39 -12.41 -13.30
CA VAL A 276 26.38 -13.11 -12.48
C VAL A 276 26.83 -14.37 -13.22
N SER A 277 28.05 -14.84 -12.94
CA SER A 277 28.60 -16.02 -13.60
C SER A 277 27.86 -17.32 -13.23
N ALA A 278 27.52 -17.51 -11.96
CA ALA A 278 26.73 -18.64 -11.47
C ALA A 278 26.05 -18.31 -10.14
N LEU A 279 24.72 -18.36 -10.08
CA LEU A 279 23.95 -18.04 -8.90
C LEU A 279 24.10 -19.13 -7.82
N GLN A 280 24.87 -18.86 -6.78
CA GLN A 280 25.09 -19.72 -5.62
C GLN A 280 24.43 -19.11 -4.37
N PRO A 281 23.29 -19.64 -3.91
CA PRO A 281 22.64 -19.19 -2.68
C PRO A 281 23.56 -19.33 -1.47
N GLY A 282 23.66 -18.28 -0.65
CA GLY A 282 24.51 -18.26 0.55
C GLY A 282 25.94 -17.78 0.32
N GLU A 283 26.37 -17.63 -0.94
CA GLU A 283 27.68 -17.10 -1.32
C GLU A 283 27.58 -15.63 -1.75
N VAL A 284 28.65 -14.85 -1.51
CA VAL A 284 28.78 -13.49 -2.06
C VAL A 284 29.16 -13.61 -3.53
N GLN A 285 28.38 -12.98 -4.39
CA GLN A 285 28.63 -12.99 -5.82
C GLN A 285 28.88 -11.59 -6.36
N GLN A 286 29.93 -11.45 -7.14
CA GLN A 286 30.21 -10.22 -7.84
C GLN A 286 29.41 -10.21 -9.15
N ALA A 287 28.63 -9.16 -9.35
CA ALA A 287 27.92 -8.94 -10.61
C ALA A 287 28.93 -8.62 -11.71
N GLU A 288 28.79 -9.31 -12.85
CA GLU A 288 29.51 -8.98 -14.08
C GLU A 288 28.97 -7.69 -14.70
N ASN A 289 27.65 -7.48 -14.60
CA ASN A 289 26.97 -6.31 -15.11
C ASN A 289 25.68 -6.03 -14.31
N SER A 290 25.27 -4.76 -14.22
CA SER A 290 23.98 -4.37 -13.66
C SER A 290 23.37 -3.26 -14.50
N VAL A 291 22.21 -3.50 -15.10
CA VAL A 291 21.46 -2.54 -15.93
C VAL A 291 20.15 -2.21 -15.23
N LEU A 292 19.87 -0.93 -15.00
CA LEU A 292 18.61 -0.44 -14.45
C LEU A 292 17.84 0.29 -15.56
N GLN A 293 16.59 -0.10 -15.79
CA GLN A 293 15.75 0.53 -16.82
C GLN A 293 14.29 0.65 -16.37
N PRO A 294 13.54 1.66 -16.85
CA PRO A 294 12.09 1.68 -16.76
C PRO A 294 11.46 0.41 -17.33
N GLY A 295 10.52 -0.14 -16.58
CA GLY A 295 9.87 -1.41 -16.87
C GLY A 295 8.49 -1.53 -16.23
N GLY A 296 7.99 -2.75 -16.20
CA GLY A 296 6.59 -3.05 -15.93
C GLY A 296 5.74 -3.15 -17.20
N LYS A 297 4.66 -3.95 -17.11
CA LYS A 297 3.90 -4.41 -18.27
C LYS A 297 3.40 -3.26 -19.16
N GLY A 298 2.77 -2.24 -18.58
CA GLY A 298 2.28 -1.09 -19.34
C GLY A 298 3.40 -0.26 -19.99
N VAL A 299 4.52 -0.05 -19.29
CA VAL A 299 5.69 0.67 -19.85
C VAL A 299 6.26 -0.09 -21.05
N ASN A 300 6.37 -1.41 -20.95
CA ASN A 300 6.82 -2.29 -22.02
C ASN A 300 5.88 -2.27 -23.24
N VAL A 301 4.55 -2.33 -23.02
CA VAL A 301 3.57 -2.23 -24.10
C VAL A 301 3.67 -0.89 -24.83
N ALA A 302 3.77 0.22 -24.08
CA ALA A 302 3.92 1.55 -24.66
C ALA A 302 5.18 1.66 -25.52
N ALA A 303 6.30 1.11 -25.04
CA ALA A 303 7.55 1.07 -25.80
C ALA A 303 7.45 0.22 -27.07
N GLY A 304 6.75 -0.92 -27.04
CA GLY A 304 6.53 -1.75 -28.23
C GLY A 304 5.66 -1.11 -29.29
N LEU A 305 4.61 -0.40 -28.89
CA LEU A 305 3.75 0.34 -29.82
C LEU A 305 4.50 1.53 -30.43
N ALA A 306 5.19 2.33 -29.61
CA ALA A 306 5.97 3.49 -30.06
C ALA A 306 7.12 3.10 -31.00
N ALA A 307 7.77 1.96 -30.75
CA ALA A 307 8.82 1.41 -31.63
C ALA A 307 8.36 1.19 -33.08
N THR A 308 7.05 1.05 -33.29
CA THR A 308 6.46 0.88 -34.62
C THR A 308 5.77 2.14 -35.14
N GLY A 309 5.97 3.28 -34.47
CA GLY A 309 5.55 4.61 -34.90
C GLY A 309 4.08 4.95 -34.63
N HIS A 310 3.41 4.16 -33.78
CA HIS A 310 2.08 4.52 -33.30
C HIS A 310 2.18 5.68 -32.31
N ALA A 311 1.22 6.61 -32.36
CA ALA A 311 1.09 7.65 -31.34
C ALA A 311 0.62 7.03 -30.02
N VAL A 312 1.48 7.03 -29.01
CA VAL A 312 1.21 6.42 -27.70
C VAL A 312 1.26 7.46 -26.61
N THR A 313 0.23 7.47 -25.75
CA THR A 313 0.25 8.18 -24.46
C THR A 313 0.29 7.17 -23.32
N LEU A 314 1.29 7.24 -22.46
CA LEU A 314 1.38 6.47 -21.22
C LEU A 314 0.83 7.28 -20.04
N THR A 315 -0.13 6.71 -19.32
CA THR A 315 -0.60 7.23 -18.03
C THR A 315 -0.50 6.17 -16.95
N GLY A 316 -0.54 6.58 -15.68
CA GLY A 316 -0.37 5.67 -14.56
C GLY A 316 0.08 6.34 -13.29
N LEU A 317 0.39 5.52 -12.29
CA LEU A 317 0.82 5.95 -10.96
C LEU A 317 2.33 5.74 -10.85
N PHE A 318 3.09 6.79 -10.55
CA PHE A 318 4.55 6.74 -10.49
C PHE A 318 5.04 7.36 -9.19
N GLY A 319 5.99 6.69 -8.53
CA GLY A 319 6.61 7.20 -7.31
C GLY A 319 7.45 8.44 -7.60
N LYS A 320 7.20 9.49 -6.83
CA LYS A 320 7.87 10.79 -6.96
C LYS A 320 9.38 10.69 -6.80
N ASP A 321 9.87 9.81 -5.92
CA ASP A 321 11.28 9.74 -5.53
C ASP A 321 12.19 9.25 -6.67
N ASN A 322 11.66 8.52 -7.65
CA ASN A 322 12.42 7.99 -8.78
C ASN A 322 11.76 8.25 -10.15
N LEU A 323 10.84 9.20 -10.23
CA LEU A 323 10.17 9.60 -11.47
C LEU A 323 11.15 10.07 -12.56
N ALA A 324 12.26 10.72 -12.14
CA ALA A 324 13.31 11.20 -13.03
C ALA A 324 14.00 10.08 -13.85
N GLN A 325 13.84 8.81 -13.47
CA GLN A 325 14.35 7.67 -14.24
C GLN A 325 13.42 7.26 -15.38
N PHE A 326 12.13 7.63 -15.31
CA PHE A 326 11.11 7.27 -16.30
C PHE A 326 10.95 8.34 -17.38
N VAL A 327 10.79 9.61 -16.98
CA VAL A 327 10.42 10.69 -17.91
C VAL A 327 11.41 10.82 -19.09
N PRO A 328 12.73 10.95 -18.87
CA PRO A 328 13.68 11.06 -19.99
C PRO A 328 13.68 9.82 -20.88
N TRP A 329 13.48 8.63 -20.31
CA TRP A 329 13.46 7.38 -21.05
C TRP A 329 12.23 7.26 -21.97
N LEU A 330 11.08 7.78 -21.52
CA LEU A 330 9.84 7.87 -22.31
C LEU A 330 9.97 8.88 -23.45
N GLU A 331 10.49 10.06 -23.15
CA GLU A 331 10.69 11.15 -24.13
C GLU A 331 11.66 10.75 -25.25
N GLN A 332 12.78 10.12 -24.89
CA GLN A 332 13.75 9.58 -25.86
C GLN A 332 13.14 8.58 -26.85
N ARG A 333 12.00 7.98 -26.51
CA ARG A 333 11.28 6.99 -27.32
C ARG A 333 10.05 7.55 -28.01
N GLY A 334 9.80 8.86 -27.91
CA GLY A 334 8.63 9.51 -28.48
C GLY A 334 7.32 9.07 -27.83
N ILE A 335 7.35 8.64 -26.57
CA ILE A 335 6.16 8.23 -25.82
C ILE A 335 5.63 9.48 -25.07
N ALA A 336 4.46 9.97 -25.47
CA ALA A 336 3.77 11.00 -24.72
C ALA A 336 3.37 10.44 -23.34
N HIS A 337 3.37 11.26 -22.30
CA HIS A 337 3.08 10.79 -20.95
C HIS A 337 2.25 11.79 -20.14
N ALA A 338 1.34 11.26 -19.31
CA ALA A 338 0.51 12.01 -18.38
C ALA A 338 0.43 11.21 -17.07
N LEU A 339 1.31 11.51 -16.12
CA LEU A 339 1.58 10.65 -14.97
C LEU A 339 1.02 11.24 -13.67
N VAL A 340 0.50 10.39 -12.79
CA VAL A 340 0.12 10.78 -11.42
C VAL A 340 1.26 10.47 -10.47
N GLU A 341 1.74 11.49 -9.77
CA GLU A 341 2.78 11.34 -8.75
C GLU A 341 2.20 10.74 -7.46
N VAL A 342 2.86 9.70 -6.97
CA VAL A 342 2.58 9.04 -5.69
C VAL A 342 3.76 9.25 -4.74
N ALA A 343 3.49 9.47 -3.45
CA ALA A 343 4.54 9.59 -2.44
C ALA A 343 5.35 8.29 -2.32
N GLY A 344 6.68 8.40 -2.25
CA GLY A 344 7.59 7.25 -2.23
C GLY A 344 8.18 6.93 -3.61
N ALA A 345 8.85 5.78 -3.70
CA ALA A 345 9.49 5.30 -4.92
C ALA A 345 8.62 4.29 -5.67
N THR A 346 8.67 4.33 -7.00
CA THR A 346 8.24 3.22 -7.86
C THR A 346 9.09 2.00 -7.52
N ARG A 347 8.50 0.81 -7.43
CA ARG A 347 9.24 -0.41 -7.08
C ARG A 347 10.40 -0.69 -8.05
N THR A 348 11.41 -1.41 -7.56
CA THR A 348 12.46 -2.00 -8.39
C THR A 348 12.29 -3.51 -8.45
N ASN A 349 12.25 -4.10 -9.64
CA ASN A 349 12.33 -5.54 -9.80
C ASN A 349 13.77 -5.92 -10.12
N ILE A 350 14.38 -6.79 -9.31
CA ILE A 350 15.74 -7.26 -9.51
C ILE A 350 15.68 -8.59 -10.26
N LYS A 351 16.45 -8.72 -11.34
CA LYS A 351 16.57 -9.92 -12.16
C LYS A 351 18.01 -10.38 -12.12
N LEU A 352 18.27 -11.49 -11.45
CA LEU A 352 19.60 -12.11 -11.40
C LEU A 352 19.69 -13.10 -12.56
N VAL A 353 20.61 -12.89 -13.49
CA VAL A 353 20.78 -13.74 -14.68
C VAL A 353 22.14 -14.40 -14.65
N ASP A 354 22.16 -15.71 -14.82
CA ASP A 354 23.38 -16.52 -14.95
C ASP A 354 23.31 -17.49 -16.14
N ALA A 355 24.28 -18.39 -16.26
CA ALA A 355 24.30 -19.39 -17.32
C ALA A 355 23.16 -20.43 -17.21
N GLN A 356 22.51 -20.58 -16.04
CA GLN A 356 21.43 -21.54 -15.80
C GLN A 356 20.03 -20.94 -15.99
N GLY A 357 19.88 -19.62 -15.87
CA GLY A 357 18.61 -18.94 -16.15
C GLY A 357 18.49 -17.58 -15.48
N THR A 358 17.24 -17.19 -15.18
CA THR A 358 16.90 -15.91 -14.55
C THR A 358 16.15 -16.15 -13.25
N THR A 359 16.54 -15.46 -12.17
CA THR A 359 15.82 -15.36 -10.89
C THR A 359 15.26 -13.96 -10.71
N ASP A 360 13.94 -13.85 -10.54
CA ASP A 360 13.23 -12.58 -10.40
C ASP A 360 12.87 -12.29 -8.94
N ILE A 361 13.16 -11.08 -8.47
CA ILE A 361 12.85 -10.57 -7.12
C ILE A 361 12.10 -9.25 -7.27
N ASN A 362 10.82 -9.21 -6.90
CA ASN A 362 10.02 -7.98 -6.95
C ASN A 362 10.07 -7.26 -5.60
N LEU A 363 10.60 -6.05 -5.54
CA LEU A 363 10.59 -5.25 -4.32
C LEU A 363 9.23 -4.58 -4.08
N PRO A 364 8.90 -4.21 -2.83
CA PRO A 364 7.70 -3.42 -2.54
C PRO A 364 7.76 -2.05 -3.24
N GLY A 365 6.57 -1.52 -3.57
CA GLY A 365 6.41 -0.20 -4.16
C GLY A 365 5.66 0.77 -3.22
N PHE A 366 5.15 1.84 -3.81
CA PHE A 366 4.31 2.82 -3.13
C PHE A 366 2.91 2.27 -2.75
N THR A 367 2.23 2.97 -1.86
CA THR A 367 0.79 2.76 -1.55
C THR A 367 0.01 3.96 -2.07
N VAL A 368 -1.16 3.70 -2.65
CA VAL A 368 -1.97 4.72 -3.35
C VAL A 368 -3.07 5.26 -2.45
N ALA A 369 -3.21 6.58 -2.39
CA ALA A 369 -4.32 7.26 -1.73
C ALA A 369 -5.53 7.43 -2.66
N ALA A 370 -6.74 7.56 -2.10
CA ALA A 370 -7.97 7.74 -2.89
C ALA A 370 -7.90 8.94 -3.86
N SER A 371 -7.33 10.07 -3.44
CA SER A 371 -7.17 11.26 -4.29
C SER A 371 -6.26 11.04 -5.50
N GLN A 372 -5.26 10.15 -5.39
CA GLN A 372 -4.37 9.79 -6.50
C GLN A 372 -5.05 8.82 -7.46
N GLN A 373 -5.89 7.92 -6.94
CA GLN A 373 -6.74 7.08 -7.78
C GLN A 373 -7.73 7.95 -8.58
N GLU A 374 -8.41 8.89 -7.94
CA GLU A 374 -9.32 9.85 -8.60
C GLU A 374 -8.59 10.69 -9.67
N ALA A 375 -7.37 11.17 -9.37
CA ALA A 375 -6.55 11.87 -10.35
C ALA A 375 -6.19 10.99 -11.56
N LEU A 376 -5.89 9.71 -11.34
CA LEU A 376 -5.64 8.77 -12.42
C LEU A 376 -6.90 8.55 -13.26
N GLU A 377 -8.06 8.38 -12.63
CA GLU A 377 -9.34 8.23 -13.32
C GLU A 377 -9.64 9.42 -14.24
N GLN A 378 -9.42 10.65 -13.75
CA GLN A 378 -9.59 11.87 -14.54
C GLN A 378 -8.62 11.94 -15.74
N LEU A 379 -7.36 11.56 -15.55
CA LEU A 379 -6.40 11.52 -16.66
C LEU A 379 -6.78 10.47 -17.70
N ILE A 380 -7.23 9.29 -17.27
CA ILE A 380 -7.70 8.25 -18.18
C ILE A 380 -8.91 8.75 -18.97
N ASP A 381 -9.90 9.36 -18.32
CA ASP A 381 -11.11 9.90 -18.95
C ASP A 381 -10.77 10.94 -20.03
N VAL A 382 -9.90 11.90 -19.70
CA VAL A 382 -9.46 12.96 -20.63
C VAL A 382 -8.72 12.40 -21.84
N HIS A 383 -7.83 11.43 -21.65
CA HIS A 383 -7.02 10.89 -22.73
C HIS A 383 -7.75 9.79 -23.54
N ALA A 384 -8.76 9.14 -22.95
CA ALA A 384 -9.55 8.11 -23.63
C ALA A 384 -10.36 8.69 -24.80
N ALA A 385 -10.84 9.94 -24.70
CA ALA A 385 -11.65 10.59 -25.74
C ALA A 385 -10.98 10.65 -27.12
N ASN A 386 -9.65 10.65 -27.17
CA ASN A 386 -8.86 10.71 -28.41
C ASN A 386 -8.18 9.38 -28.77
N ALA A 387 -8.40 8.33 -27.98
CA ALA A 387 -7.76 7.03 -28.17
C ALA A 387 -8.65 6.09 -29.00
N SER A 388 -8.03 5.30 -29.88
CA SER A 388 -8.71 4.19 -30.57
C SER A 388 -8.71 2.91 -29.73
N TRP A 389 -7.64 2.74 -28.94
CA TRP A 389 -7.42 1.62 -28.04
C TRP A 389 -6.91 2.14 -26.70
N VAL A 390 -7.39 1.52 -25.62
CA VAL A 390 -6.88 1.69 -24.27
C VAL A 390 -6.36 0.36 -23.76
N VAL A 391 -5.08 0.33 -23.37
CA VAL A 391 -4.45 -0.87 -22.81
C VAL A 391 -4.31 -0.71 -21.30
N LEU A 392 -5.06 -1.51 -20.55
CA LEU A 392 -4.97 -1.63 -19.10
C LEU A 392 -3.98 -2.74 -18.76
N SER A 393 -2.83 -2.39 -18.18
CA SER A 393 -1.76 -3.37 -17.98
C SER A 393 -1.07 -3.25 -16.63
N GLY A 394 -0.75 -4.41 -16.03
CA GLY A 394 -0.03 -4.49 -14.77
C GLY A 394 -0.87 -5.04 -13.61
N SER A 395 -0.17 -5.37 -12.52
CA SER A 395 -0.77 -5.61 -11.21
C SER A 395 -1.28 -4.30 -10.59
N LEU A 396 -2.26 -4.35 -9.69
CA LEU A 396 -2.68 -3.19 -8.91
C LEU A 396 -1.77 -2.99 -7.68
N PRO A 397 -1.33 -1.77 -7.35
CA PRO A 397 -0.55 -1.49 -6.15
C PRO A 397 -1.44 -1.50 -4.89
N PRO A 398 -0.86 -1.60 -3.67
CA PRO A 398 -1.60 -1.46 -2.43
C PRO A 398 -2.41 -0.16 -2.39
N GLY A 399 -3.66 -0.25 -1.93
CA GLY A 399 -4.59 0.89 -1.87
C GLY A 399 -5.58 0.98 -3.03
N VAL A 400 -5.30 0.32 -4.17
CA VAL A 400 -6.24 0.28 -5.31
C VAL A 400 -7.13 -0.97 -5.24
N PRO A 401 -8.47 -0.84 -5.31
CA PRO A 401 -9.38 -1.98 -5.24
C PRO A 401 -9.21 -2.97 -6.39
N ALA A 402 -9.38 -4.29 -6.13
CA ALA A 402 -9.25 -5.32 -7.16
C ALA A 402 -10.19 -5.14 -8.37
N ALA A 403 -11.37 -4.53 -8.14
CA ALA A 403 -12.36 -4.25 -9.19
C ALA A 403 -12.05 -3.02 -10.05
N PHE A 404 -10.94 -2.31 -9.80
CA PHE A 404 -10.62 -1.04 -10.45
C PHE A 404 -10.57 -1.14 -11.99
N TYR A 405 -9.93 -2.17 -12.54
CA TYR A 405 -9.90 -2.33 -14.00
C TYR A 405 -11.27 -2.60 -14.61
N ARG A 406 -12.17 -3.31 -13.91
CA ARG A 406 -13.55 -3.50 -14.36
C ARG A 406 -14.31 -2.17 -14.43
N TYR A 407 -14.15 -1.35 -13.39
CA TYR A 407 -14.72 -0.01 -13.35
C TYR A 407 -14.19 0.86 -14.50
N LEU A 408 -12.88 0.85 -14.73
CA LEU A 408 -12.27 1.56 -15.86
C LEU A 408 -12.80 1.05 -17.20
N THR A 409 -12.90 -0.26 -17.41
CA THR A 409 -13.45 -0.80 -18.66
C THR A 409 -14.88 -0.31 -18.92
N ALA A 410 -15.74 -0.32 -17.90
CA ALA A 410 -17.11 0.18 -18.04
C ALA A 410 -17.17 1.68 -18.36
N MET A 411 -16.29 2.50 -17.76
CA MET A 411 -16.17 3.92 -18.07
C MET A 411 -15.64 4.15 -19.50
N LEU A 412 -14.59 3.43 -19.89
CA LEU A 412 -13.96 3.55 -21.21
C LEU A 412 -14.91 3.16 -22.35
N HIS A 413 -15.77 2.16 -22.15
CA HIS A 413 -16.78 1.80 -23.14
C HIS A 413 -17.77 2.94 -23.44
N GLN A 414 -17.97 3.89 -22.51
CA GLN A 414 -18.79 5.09 -22.78
C GLN A 414 -18.13 6.02 -23.81
N HIS A 415 -16.79 6.01 -23.90
CA HIS A 415 -16.01 6.72 -24.92
C HIS A 415 -15.93 5.98 -26.26
N ARG A 416 -16.59 4.81 -26.39
CA ARG A 416 -16.56 3.94 -27.58
C ARG A 416 -15.15 3.50 -28.00
N VAL A 417 -14.22 3.42 -27.05
CA VAL A 417 -12.86 2.93 -27.27
C VAL A 417 -12.77 1.43 -27.00
N LYS A 418 -11.88 0.73 -27.70
CA LYS A 418 -11.60 -0.69 -27.44
C LYS A 418 -10.64 -0.83 -26.26
N VAL A 419 -10.91 -1.80 -25.38
CA VAL A 419 -10.15 -2.02 -24.15
C VAL A 419 -9.41 -3.35 -24.19
N ALA A 420 -8.08 -3.31 -24.11
CA ALA A 420 -7.22 -4.47 -23.92
C ALA A 420 -6.79 -4.59 -22.45
N LEU A 421 -6.84 -5.79 -21.88
CA LEU A 421 -6.48 -6.05 -20.48
C LEU A 421 -5.39 -7.13 -20.37
N ASP A 422 -4.29 -6.79 -19.71
CA ASP A 422 -3.21 -7.72 -19.30
C ASP A 422 -2.88 -7.51 -17.82
N THR A 423 -3.54 -8.30 -16.98
CA THR A 423 -3.36 -8.31 -15.53
C THR A 423 -3.44 -9.75 -15.00
N SER A 424 -3.22 -9.95 -13.71
CA SER A 424 -3.17 -11.28 -13.08
C SER A 424 -3.86 -11.30 -11.70
N GLY A 425 -4.04 -12.50 -11.14
CA GLY A 425 -4.54 -12.67 -9.78
C GLY A 425 -5.93 -12.10 -9.54
N ALA A 426 -6.11 -11.44 -8.39
CA ALA A 426 -7.41 -10.91 -7.96
C ALA A 426 -7.97 -9.85 -8.91
N ALA A 427 -7.12 -9.05 -9.55
CA ALA A 427 -7.56 -8.04 -10.52
C ALA A 427 -8.16 -8.69 -11.77
N LEU A 428 -7.50 -9.74 -12.29
CA LEU A 428 -8.02 -10.51 -13.43
C LEU A 428 -9.34 -11.19 -13.09
N GLN A 429 -9.43 -11.82 -11.91
CA GLN A 429 -10.67 -12.45 -11.46
C GLN A 429 -11.83 -11.44 -11.31
N ALA A 430 -11.56 -10.26 -10.75
CA ALA A 430 -12.57 -9.22 -10.59
C ALA A 430 -13.03 -8.62 -11.93
N SER A 431 -12.09 -8.41 -12.87
CA SER A 431 -12.39 -7.97 -14.24
C SER A 431 -13.22 -8.96 -15.04
N LEU A 432 -13.12 -10.25 -14.74
CA LEU A 432 -13.82 -11.33 -15.44
C LEU A 432 -15.04 -11.89 -14.69
N ALA A 433 -15.42 -11.30 -13.55
CA ALA A 433 -16.56 -11.76 -12.77
C ALA A 433 -17.90 -11.48 -13.49
N ALA A 434 -18.85 -12.42 -13.42
CA ALA A 434 -20.12 -12.37 -14.16
C ALA A 434 -20.91 -11.05 -14.02
N GLY A 435 -21.52 -10.58 -15.13
CA GLY A 435 -22.42 -9.42 -15.22
C GLY A 435 -22.25 -8.62 -16.52
N ASP A 436 -23.34 -8.04 -17.06
CA ASP A 436 -23.42 -7.53 -18.46
C ASP A 436 -22.64 -6.23 -18.76
N ALA A 437 -22.01 -5.58 -17.77
CA ALA A 437 -21.27 -4.34 -17.97
C ALA A 437 -19.80 -4.47 -17.51
N GLY A 438 -18.87 -4.10 -18.40
CA GLY A 438 -17.46 -3.88 -18.09
C GLY A 438 -16.47 -5.03 -18.39
N LEU A 439 -16.77 -5.92 -19.35
CA LEU A 439 -15.79 -6.90 -19.84
C LEU A 439 -14.86 -6.26 -20.89
N PRO A 440 -13.56 -6.57 -20.90
CA PRO A 440 -12.63 -6.05 -21.91
C PRO A 440 -12.89 -6.65 -23.31
N ASP A 441 -12.53 -5.92 -24.35
CA ASP A 441 -12.60 -6.39 -25.74
C ASP A 441 -11.52 -7.43 -26.07
N LEU A 442 -10.34 -7.26 -25.45
CA LEU A 442 -9.20 -8.16 -25.59
C LEU A 442 -8.63 -8.50 -24.21
N ILE A 443 -8.36 -9.78 -23.95
CA ILE A 443 -7.52 -10.20 -22.83
C ILE A 443 -6.30 -10.96 -23.33
N LYS A 444 -5.17 -10.82 -22.62
CA LYS A 444 -3.98 -11.62 -22.89
C LYS A 444 -3.46 -12.40 -21.68
N PRO A 445 -4.12 -13.47 -21.23
CA PRO A 445 -3.60 -14.31 -20.16
C PRO A 445 -2.46 -15.22 -20.67
N ASN A 446 -1.58 -15.66 -19.78
CA ASN A 446 -0.77 -16.86 -19.99
C ASN A 446 -1.49 -18.11 -19.45
N ARG A 447 -0.93 -19.32 -19.71
CA ARG A 447 -1.51 -20.58 -19.21
C ARG A 447 -1.78 -20.56 -17.70
N HIS A 448 -0.84 -20.07 -16.91
CA HIS A 448 -0.95 -20.03 -15.45
C HIS A 448 -2.04 -19.07 -14.96
N GLU A 449 -2.15 -17.89 -15.57
CA GLU A 449 -3.22 -16.92 -15.29
C GLU A 449 -4.59 -17.49 -15.67
N LEU A 450 -4.67 -18.23 -16.79
CA LEU A 450 -5.88 -18.91 -17.22
C LEU A 450 -6.29 -20.06 -16.28
N GLU A 451 -5.32 -20.85 -15.81
CA GLU A 451 -5.51 -21.89 -14.78
C GLU A 451 -5.99 -21.30 -13.45
N GLN A 452 -5.39 -20.18 -13.02
CA GLN A 452 -5.76 -19.49 -11.80
C GLN A 452 -7.19 -18.93 -11.87
N TRP A 453 -7.60 -18.41 -13.03
CA TRP A 453 -8.97 -17.99 -13.26
C TRP A 453 -9.94 -19.19 -13.31
N ALA A 454 -9.57 -20.26 -14.02
CA ALA A 454 -10.40 -21.46 -14.17
C ALA A 454 -10.49 -22.30 -12.87
N GLY A 455 -9.57 -22.10 -11.93
CA GLY A 455 -9.49 -22.86 -10.69
C GLY A 455 -9.09 -24.33 -10.89
N LYS A 456 -8.54 -24.69 -12.05
CA LYS A 456 -8.14 -26.05 -12.44
C LYS A 456 -6.88 -26.01 -13.32
N PRO A 457 -6.00 -27.04 -13.26
CA PRO A 457 -4.85 -27.13 -14.16
C PRO A 457 -5.31 -27.39 -15.60
N LEU A 458 -4.58 -26.83 -16.57
CA LEU A 458 -4.86 -26.92 -18.00
C LEU A 458 -3.63 -27.52 -18.71
N PRO A 459 -3.33 -28.82 -18.54
CA PRO A 459 -2.09 -29.43 -19.03
C PRO A 459 -2.03 -29.57 -20.55
N THR A 460 -3.17 -29.64 -21.25
CA THR A 460 -3.22 -29.88 -22.70
C THR A 460 -3.69 -28.66 -23.47
N ALA A 461 -3.21 -28.52 -24.71
CA ALA A 461 -3.68 -27.49 -25.64
C ALA A 461 -5.21 -27.51 -25.80
N ALA A 462 -5.82 -28.70 -25.78
CA ALA A 462 -7.28 -28.89 -25.81
C ALA A 462 -8.00 -28.18 -24.66
N LEU A 463 -7.52 -28.34 -23.43
CA LEU A 463 -8.12 -27.71 -22.25
C LEU A 463 -7.90 -26.19 -22.24
N VAL A 464 -6.75 -25.73 -22.75
CA VAL A 464 -6.49 -24.30 -22.94
C VAL A 464 -7.48 -23.69 -23.93
N LEU A 465 -7.69 -24.33 -25.09
CA LEU A 465 -8.67 -23.89 -26.08
C LEU A 465 -10.09 -23.86 -25.51
N GLU A 466 -10.53 -24.94 -24.88
CA GLU A 466 -11.88 -25.03 -24.29
C GLU A 466 -12.12 -23.89 -23.28
N THR A 467 -11.11 -23.60 -22.46
CA THR A 467 -11.20 -22.54 -21.43
C THR A 467 -11.19 -21.15 -22.06
N ALA A 468 -10.35 -20.91 -23.08
CA ALA A 468 -10.34 -19.65 -23.82
C ALA A 468 -11.64 -19.42 -24.59
N GLN A 469 -12.25 -20.47 -25.16
CA GLN A 469 -13.57 -20.43 -25.78
C GLN A 469 -14.69 -20.18 -24.77
N ALA A 470 -14.56 -20.66 -23.53
CA ALA A 470 -15.52 -20.33 -22.48
C ALA A 470 -15.47 -18.83 -22.12
N LEU A 471 -14.27 -18.25 -22.04
CA LEU A 471 -14.09 -16.81 -21.84
C LEU A 471 -14.63 -15.98 -23.01
N GLN A 472 -14.36 -16.39 -24.25
CA GLN A 472 -14.90 -15.73 -25.44
C GLN A 472 -16.44 -15.75 -25.44
N ARG A 473 -17.05 -16.91 -25.13
CA ARG A 473 -18.51 -17.04 -25.01
C ARG A 473 -19.13 -16.23 -23.87
N SER A 474 -18.33 -15.81 -22.89
CA SER A 474 -18.81 -14.96 -21.78
C SER A 474 -18.96 -13.48 -22.16
N GLY A 475 -18.53 -13.08 -23.38
CA GLY A 475 -18.71 -11.74 -23.92
C GLY A 475 -17.40 -11.01 -24.27
N ILE A 476 -16.25 -11.65 -24.09
CA ILE A 476 -14.95 -11.10 -24.48
C ILE A 476 -14.74 -11.35 -25.97
N ALA A 477 -14.51 -10.30 -26.76
CA ALA A 477 -14.40 -10.44 -28.21
C ALA A 477 -13.17 -11.25 -28.64
N GLN A 478 -12.03 -11.06 -27.97
CA GLN A 478 -10.76 -11.68 -28.34
C GLN A 478 -9.99 -12.16 -27.10
N VAL A 479 -9.56 -13.44 -27.12
CA VAL A 479 -8.74 -14.05 -26.07
C VAL A 479 -7.42 -14.51 -26.66
N LEU A 480 -6.33 -13.84 -26.29
CA LEU A 480 -4.98 -14.12 -26.76
C LEU A 480 -4.16 -14.83 -25.67
N VAL A 481 -3.98 -16.14 -25.77
CA VAL A 481 -3.27 -16.93 -24.76
C VAL A 481 -1.80 -17.12 -25.15
N SER A 482 -0.88 -16.63 -24.32
CA SER A 482 0.55 -16.89 -24.51
C SER A 482 0.99 -18.21 -23.84
N LEU A 483 1.67 -19.08 -24.59
CA LEU A 483 2.06 -20.43 -24.16
C LEU A 483 3.58 -20.66 -24.19
N GLY A 484 4.36 -19.58 -24.16
CA GLY A 484 5.82 -19.65 -24.11
C GLY A 484 6.40 -20.38 -25.31
N ALA A 485 7.10 -21.48 -25.07
CA ALA A 485 7.72 -22.28 -26.12
C ALA A 485 6.72 -22.96 -27.07
N GLU A 486 5.49 -23.19 -26.60
CA GLU A 486 4.41 -23.75 -27.41
C GLU A 486 3.76 -22.70 -28.33
N GLY A 487 4.16 -21.44 -28.24
CA GLY A 487 3.68 -20.34 -29.07
C GLY A 487 2.51 -19.56 -28.46
N ALA A 488 1.49 -19.26 -29.27
CA ALA A 488 0.31 -18.52 -28.84
C ALA A 488 -0.98 -19.06 -29.49
N LEU A 489 -2.08 -18.92 -28.76
CA LEU A 489 -3.44 -19.25 -29.21
C LEU A 489 -4.28 -17.96 -29.24
N LEU A 490 -4.93 -17.70 -30.36
CA LEU A 490 -5.97 -16.68 -30.47
C LEU A 490 -7.34 -17.36 -30.57
N VAL A 491 -8.32 -16.88 -29.79
CA VAL A 491 -9.73 -17.29 -29.89
C VAL A 491 -10.59 -16.06 -30.10
N THR A 492 -11.43 -16.08 -31.14
CA THR A 492 -12.42 -15.05 -31.45
C THR A 492 -13.78 -15.71 -31.74
N ALA A 493 -14.79 -14.91 -32.11
CA ALA A 493 -16.08 -15.44 -32.58
C ALA A 493 -15.96 -16.22 -33.90
N ASP A 494 -14.98 -15.88 -34.73
CA ASP A 494 -14.80 -16.45 -36.07
C ASP A 494 -14.01 -17.77 -36.07
N GLY A 495 -13.35 -18.09 -34.95
CA GLY A 495 -12.58 -19.32 -34.83
C GLY A 495 -11.43 -19.24 -33.84
N HIS A 496 -10.43 -20.09 -34.07
CA HIS A 496 -9.20 -20.11 -33.30
C HIS A 496 -7.99 -20.31 -34.21
N TRP A 497 -6.84 -19.77 -33.80
CA TRP A 497 -5.58 -19.81 -34.53
C TRP A 497 -4.44 -20.12 -33.57
N TRP A 498 -3.52 -20.96 -34.02
CA TRP A 498 -2.30 -21.33 -33.33
C TRP A 498 -1.11 -20.75 -34.06
N ALA A 499 -0.19 -20.10 -33.34
CA ALA A 499 1.05 -19.64 -33.93
C ALA A 499 2.24 -20.22 -33.20
N GLN A 500 3.15 -20.86 -33.94
CA GLN A 500 4.36 -21.48 -33.42
C GLN A 500 5.61 -20.72 -33.89
N PRO A 501 6.61 -20.50 -33.01
CA PRO A 501 7.90 -19.95 -33.42
C PRO A 501 8.77 -21.03 -34.08
N ALA A 502 9.48 -20.71 -35.17
CA ALA A 502 10.34 -21.67 -35.88
C ALA A 502 11.57 -22.14 -35.08
N ALA A 503 12.13 -21.29 -34.21
CA ALA A 503 13.17 -21.64 -33.24
C ALA A 503 13.28 -20.52 -32.20
N LEU A 504 13.14 -20.84 -30.91
CA LEU A 504 13.34 -19.85 -29.86
C LEU A 504 14.80 -19.83 -29.43
N ALA A 505 15.46 -18.68 -29.57
CA ALA A 505 16.78 -18.46 -29.01
C ALA A 505 16.73 -18.54 -27.47
N SER A 506 17.76 -19.14 -26.87
CA SER A 506 17.93 -19.19 -25.42
C SER A 506 18.21 -17.80 -24.86
N GLY A 507 17.20 -17.17 -24.23
CA GLY A 507 17.28 -15.82 -23.67
C GLY A 507 16.19 -15.54 -22.62
N SER A 508 16.22 -14.35 -22.03
CA SER A 508 15.21 -13.94 -21.03
C SER A 508 13.83 -13.78 -21.66
N THR A 509 12.82 -14.46 -21.12
CA THR A 509 11.42 -14.43 -21.59
C THR A 509 10.63 -13.21 -21.10
N VAL A 510 11.28 -12.35 -20.31
CA VAL A 510 10.68 -11.18 -19.67
C VAL A 510 10.27 -10.15 -20.73
N GLY A 511 9.03 -9.69 -20.64
CA GLY A 511 8.47 -8.68 -21.56
C GLY A 511 8.06 -9.23 -22.93
N ALA A 512 8.27 -10.52 -23.22
CA ALA A 512 7.81 -11.13 -24.47
C ALA A 512 6.28 -11.14 -24.58
N GLY A 513 5.57 -11.34 -23.46
CA GLY A 513 4.12 -11.21 -23.40
C GLY A 513 3.64 -9.78 -23.64
N ASP A 514 4.33 -8.79 -23.07
CA ASP A 514 3.99 -7.37 -23.25
C ASP A 514 4.20 -6.94 -24.71
N ALA A 515 5.31 -7.40 -25.32
CA ALA A 515 5.58 -7.23 -26.74
C ALA A 515 4.51 -7.91 -27.63
N MET A 516 4.08 -9.12 -27.27
CA MET A 516 2.99 -9.82 -27.95
C MET A 516 1.69 -9.00 -27.93
N LEU A 517 1.33 -8.43 -26.78
CA LEU A 517 0.15 -7.57 -26.66
C LEU A 517 0.28 -6.32 -27.52
N ALA A 518 1.44 -5.65 -27.47
CA ALA A 518 1.72 -4.47 -28.30
C ALA A 518 1.60 -4.79 -29.80
N GLY A 519 2.17 -5.91 -30.24
CA GLY A 519 2.09 -6.35 -31.64
C GLY A 519 0.67 -6.69 -32.07
N PHE A 520 -0.11 -7.32 -31.19
CA PHE A 520 -1.50 -7.64 -31.49
C PHE A 520 -2.38 -6.39 -31.56
N VAL A 521 -2.23 -5.44 -30.62
CA VAL A 521 -2.96 -4.15 -30.66
C VAL A 521 -2.58 -3.35 -31.91
N ALA A 522 -1.30 -3.30 -32.28
CA ALA A 522 -0.86 -2.68 -33.53
C ALA A 522 -1.52 -3.33 -34.76
N ALA A 523 -1.60 -4.66 -34.80
CA ALA A 523 -2.28 -5.39 -35.87
C ALA A 523 -3.78 -5.06 -35.95
N GLN A 524 -4.44 -4.93 -34.79
CA GLN A 524 -5.85 -4.56 -34.71
C GLN A 524 -6.12 -3.12 -35.17
N ILE A 525 -5.21 -2.19 -34.89
CA ILE A 525 -5.27 -0.81 -35.41
C ILE A 525 -5.13 -0.82 -36.93
N ALA A 526 -4.21 -1.65 -37.46
CA ALA A 526 -4.03 -1.85 -38.90
C ALA A 526 -5.13 -2.73 -39.55
N GLN A 527 -6.11 -3.20 -38.76
CA GLN A 527 -7.23 -4.04 -39.21
C GLN A 527 -6.79 -5.32 -39.94
N LEU A 528 -5.68 -5.91 -39.51
CA LEU A 528 -5.20 -7.17 -40.08
C LEU A 528 -6.14 -8.34 -39.75
N PRO A 529 -6.25 -9.33 -40.65
CA PRO A 529 -7.03 -10.53 -40.36
C PRO A 529 -6.40 -11.35 -39.21
N PRO A 530 -7.17 -12.21 -38.52
CA PRO A 530 -6.73 -12.85 -37.27
C PRO A 530 -5.41 -13.64 -37.37
N ASP A 531 -5.18 -14.32 -38.50
CA ASP A 531 -3.94 -15.05 -38.79
C ASP A 531 -2.73 -14.10 -38.85
N SER A 532 -2.86 -13.00 -39.59
CA SER A 532 -1.81 -12.00 -39.75
C SER A 532 -1.59 -11.21 -38.46
N ALA A 533 -2.66 -10.95 -37.68
CA ALA A 533 -2.57 -10.31 -36.38
C ALA A 533 -1.85 -11.19 -35.35
N LEU A 534 -2.14 -12.50 -35.32
CA LEU A 534 -1.44 -13.43 -34.45
C LEU A 534 0.02 -13.62 -34.88
N CYS A 535 0.28 -13.65 -36.19
CA CYS A 535 1.65 -13.66 -36.74
C CYS A 535 2.45 -12.43 -36.29
N GLN A 536 1.87 -11.23 -36.40
CA GLN A 536 2.50 -9.99 -35.95
C GLN A 536 2.74 -9.97 -34.43
N ALA A 537 1.77 -10.45 -33.63
CA ALA A 537 1.93 -10.56 -32.18
C ALA A 537 3.12 -11.48 -31.81
N MET A 538 3.23 -12.64 -32.47
CA MET A 538 4.35 -13.55 -32.31
C MET A 538 5.67 -12.96 -32.81
N ALA A 539 5.65 -12.17 -33.87
CA ALA A 539 6.84 -11.49 -34.39
C ALA A 539 7.39 -10.48 -33.39
N TYR A 540 6.53 -9.71 -32.70
CA TYR A 540 6.96 -8.81 -31.63
C TYR A 540 7.55 -9.58 -30.45
N ALA A 541 6.91 -10.68 -30.05
CA ALA A 541 7.43 -11.55 -29.00
C ALA A 541 8.79 -12.14 -29.37
N GLY A 542 8.95 -12.68 -30.57
CA GLY A 542 10.20 -13.23 -31.08
C GLY A 542 11.30 -12.17 -31.21
N ALA A 543 10.95 -10.97 -31.67
CA ALA A 543 11.89 -9.85 -31.74
C ALA A 543 12.37 -9.45 -30.35
N ARG A 544 11.48 -9.47 -29.34
CA ARG A 544 11.85 -9.20 -27.95
C ARG A 544 12.81 -10.26 -27.39
N LEU A 545 12.59 -11.53 -27.71
CA LEU A 545 13.43 -12.64 -27.26
C LEU A 545 14.80 -12.67 -27.94
N SER A 546 14.89 -12.11 -29.14
CA SER A 546 16.14 -12.00 -29.92
C SER A 546 17.05 -10.86 -29.44
N LEU A 547 16.54 -9.95 -28.59
CA LEU A 547 17.30 -8.83 -28.06
C LEU A 547 17.97 -9.20 -26.74
N ASN A 548 19.26 -8.87 -26.61
CA ASN A 548 20.01 -8.88 -25.36
C ASN A 548 19.56 -7.74 -24.41
N ARG A 549 18.27 -7.76 -24.04
CA ARG A 549 17.66 -7.13 -22.84
C ARG A 549 17.17 -5.67 -22.93
N GLU A 550 17.30 -4.97 -24.05
CA GLU A 550 16.91 -3.54 -24.15
C GLU A 550 15.72 -3.27 -25.08
N TRP A 551 14.91 -2.26 -24.72
CA TRP A 551 13.92 -1.60 -25.59
C TRP A 551 14.57 -0.38 -26.27
N PRO A 552 14.19 0.01 -27.51
CA PRO A 552 13.00 -0.42 -28.26
C PRO A 552 13.22 -1.62 -29.21
N LEU A 553 12.12 -2.24 -29.63
CA LEU A 553 12.14 -3.22 -30.73
C LEU A 553 12.50 -2.53 -32.05
N GLN A 554 13.31 -3.18 -32.89
CA GLN A 554 13.60 -2.67 -34.23
C GLN A 554 12.59 -3.21 -35.24
N ARG A 555 12.00 -2.32 -36.06
CA ARG A 555 11.03 -2.70 -37.10
C ARG A 555 11.57 -3.79 -38.04
N ALA A 556 12.84 -3.69 -38.44
CA ALA A 556 13.50 -4.69 -39.29
C ALA A 556 13.53 -6.08 -38.65
N HIS A 557 13.81 -6.18 -37.34
CA HIS A 557 13.80 -7.46 -36.62
C HIS A 557 12.39 -8.03 -36.47
N ILE A 558 11.38 -7.19 -36.22
CA ILE A 558 9.98 -7.64 -36.19
C ILE A 558 9.60 -8.25 -37.55
N GLN A 559 9.93 -7.58 -38.67
CA GLN A 559 9.64 -8.09 -40.01
C GLN A 559 10.38 -9.40 -40.29
N GLN A 560 11.64 -9.50 -39.88
CA GLN A 560 12.41 -10.73 -39.99
C GLN A 560 11.74 -11.88 -39.20
N MET A 561 11.33 -11.63 -37.95
CA MET A 561 10.66 -12.64 -37.13
C MET A 561 9.30 -13.04 -37.70
N ALA A 562 8.52 -12.09 -38.25
CA ALA A 562 7.23 -12.39 -38.88
C ALA A 562 7.36 -13.42 -40.01
N SER A 563 8.46 -13.38 -40.79
CA SER A 563 8.72 -14.37 -41.85
C SER A 563 8.97 -15.80 -41.36
N THR A 564 9.19 -15.97 -40.05
CA THR A 564 9.48 -17.26 -39.40
C THR A 564 8.33 -17.82 -38.58
N VAL A 565 7.22 -17.07 -38.44
CA VAL A 565 6.06 -17.51 -37.68
C VAL A 565 5.10 -18.26 -38.60
N HIS A 566 4.75 -19.48 -38.22
CA HIS A 566 3.70 -20.25 -38.87
C HIS A 566 2.42 -20.17 -38.06
N VAL A 567 1.32 -19.84 -38.74
CA VAL A 567 -0.03 -19.81 -38.15
C VAL A 567 -0.85 -20.93 -38.76
N ASP A 568 -1.46 -21.75 -37.91
CA ASP A 568 -2.31 -22.89 -38.29
C ASP A 568 -3.69 -22.75 -37.62
N HIS A 569 -4.70 -23.35 -38.24
CA HIS A 569 -6.06 -23.45 -37.72
C HIS A 569 -6.32 -24.78 -37.00
N THR A 570 -5.43 -25.75 -37.14
CA THR A 570 -5.53 -27.06 -36.51
C THR A 570 -4.68 -27.11 -35.25
N MET A 571 -5.17 -27.80 -34.21
CA MET A 571 -4.40 -27.98 -32.99
C MET A 571 -3.07 -28.66 -33.31
N PRO A 572 -1.94 -28.20 -32.74
CA PRO A 572 -0.67 -28.86 -32.95
C PRO A 572 -0.78 -30.31 -32.46
N VAL A 573 -0.71 -31.26 -33.40
CA VAL A 573 -0.56 -32.68 -33.09
C VAL A 573 0.81 -32.82 -32.44
N ALA A 574 0.88 -33.45 -31.28
CA ALA A 574 2.13 -33.68 -30.56
C ALA A 574 3.12 -34.46 -31.45
N SER A 575 3.94 -33.75 -32.20
CA SER A 575 5.13 -34.27 -32.85
C SER A 575 6.17 -34.46 -31.77
N ALA A 576 6.48 -35.73 -31.49
CA ALA A 576 7.55 -36.13 -30.60
C ALA A 576 8.90 -35.58 -31.12
N VAL A 577 9.28 -34.39 -30.66
CA VAL A 577 10.68 -33.97 -30.62
C VAL A 577 11.10 -33.99 -29.17
N ALA A 578 11.42 -35.20 -28.72
CA ALA A 578 12.26 -35.40 -27.56
C ALA A 578 13.67 -34.91 -27.93
N SER A 579 14.10 -33.79 -27.36
CA SER A 579 15.49 -33.34 -27.39
C SER A 579 15.80 -32.49 -26.15
N ALA A 580 16.07 -33.21 -25.05
CA ALA A 580 16.96 -32.90 -23.94
C ALA A 580 17.13 -31.43 -23.49
N VAL A 581 16.35 -31.05 -22.48
CA VAL A 581 16.87 -30.35 -21.29
C VAL A 581 17.01 -31.42 -20.21
N PRO A 582 18.13 -31.51 -19.45
CA PRO A 582 18.31 -32.58 -18.49
C PRO A 582 17.24 -32.45 -17.42
N ALA A 583 16.33 -33.43 -17.36
CA ALA A 583 15.52 -33.65 -16.20
C ALA A 583 16.46 -33.90 -15.03
N MET A 584 16.49 -32.98 -14.07
CA MET A 584 16.83 -33.36 -12.70
C MET A 584 15.82 -34.44 -12.32
N SER A 585 16.31 -35.66 -12.20
CA SER A 585 15.55 -36.85 -11.86
C SER A 585 14.74 -36.62 -10.59
N ALA A 586 13.42 -36.57 -10.72
CA ALA A 586 12.53 -36.85 -9.62
C ALA A 586 12.83 -38.27 -9.14
N GLY A 587 13.16 -38.40 -7.85
CA GLY A 587 13.29 -39.69 -7.20
C GLY A 587 11.98 -40.49 -7.32
N PRO A 588 12.04 -41.83 -7.36
CA PRO A 588 10.89 -42.65 -7.72
C PRO A 588 9.82 -42.62 -6.62
N GLY A 589 8.61 -42.25 -7.02
CA GLY A 589 7.37 -42.78 -6.44
C GLY A 589 6.72 -41.96 -5.33
N GLN A 590 6.07 -40.82 -5.65
CA GLN A 590 4.87 -40.37 -4.92
C GLN A 590 3.89 -39.70 -5.91
N ASN A 591 2.63 -40.16 -5.93
CA ASN A 591 1.56 -39.53 -6.71
C ASN A 591 1.35 -38.07 -6.26
N PRO A 592 0.95 -37.16 -7.16
CA PRO A 592 0.66 -35.77 -6.79
C PRO A 592 -0.49 -35.71 -5.76
N LEU A 593 -0.20 -35.19 -4.56
CA LEU A 593 -1.16 -35.03 -3.48
C LEU A 593 -1.93 -33.70 -3.61
N ARG A 594 -3.21 -33.71 -3.22
CA ARG A 594 -3.98 -32.48 -2.95
C ARG A 594 -3.80 -32.08 -1.49
N ILE A 595 -2.95 -31.08 -1.29
CA ILE A 595 -2.58 -30.54 0.00
C ILE A 595 -3.46 -29.32 0.30
N ILE A 596 -3.99 -29.25 1.50
CA ILE A 596 -4.51 -28.00 2.06
C ILE A 596 -3.64 -27.60 3.25
N ALA A 597 -3.42 -26.32 3.48
CA ALA A 597 -2.62 -25.88 4.60
C ALA A 597 -3.25 -24.70 5.32
N ILE A 598 -2.88 -24.53 6.59
CA ILE A 598 -3.20 -23.34 7.37
C ILE A 598 -1.91 -22.78 7.93
N THR A 599 -1.67 -21.50 7.72
CA THR A 599 -0.59 -20.78 8.39
C THR A 599 -1.12 -19.79 9.42
N SER A 600 -0.44 -19.69 10.56
CA SER A 600 -0.82 -18.70 11.57
C SER A 600 0.33 -18.33 12.50
N CYS A 601 0.68 -17.05 12.56
CA CYS A 601 1.61 -16.48 13.53
C CYS A 601 0.84 -15.53 14.48
N PRO A 602 1.12 -15.53 15.81
CA PRO A 602 0.41 -14.68 16.79
C PRO A 602 0.42 -13.19 16.46
N THR A 603 1.50 -12.67 15.87
CA THR A 603 1.59 -11.26 15.47
C THR A 603 0.95 -10.98 14.10
N GLY A 604 0.74 -12.02 13.28
CA GLY A 604 -0.12 -12.00 12.11
C GLY A 604 0.28 -11.09 10.94
N ILE A 605 1.47 -10.48 10.96
CA ILE A 605 1.91 -9.48 9.96
C ILE A 605 2.80 -10.09 8.87
N ALA A 606 3.88 -10.81 9.20
CA ALA A 606 4.85 -11.29 8.20
C ALA A 606 4.93 -12.82 8.13
N HIS A 607 5.22 -13.50 9.25
CA HIS A 607 5.47 -14.95 9.24
C HIS A 607 4.28 -15.80 8.76
N THR A 608 3.04 -15.35 8.99
CA THR A 608 1.85 -16.03 8.45
C THR A 608 1.88 -16.08 6.92
N PHE A 609 2.19 -14.95 6.28
CA PHE A 609 2.22 -14.84 4.82
C PHE A 609 3.47 -15.48 4.23
N MET A 610 4.63 -15.28 4.85
CA MET A 610 5.88 -15.92 4.43
C MET A 610 5.80 -17.45 4.50
N ALA A 611 5.18 -18.00 5.54
CA ALA A 611 4.97 -19.44 5.65
C ALA A 611 3.99 -19.96 4.60
N ALA A 612 2.97 -19.18 4.25
CA ALA A 612 2.01 -19.57 3.22
C ALA A 612 2.66 -19.57 1.84
N GLU A 613 3.39 -18.50 1.51
CA GLU A 613 4.13 -18.39 0.26
C GLU A 613 5.18 -19.50 0.11
N ALA A 614 5.93 -19.79 1.18
CA ALA A 614 6.93 -20.85 1.17
C ALA A 614 6.31 -22.26 0.99
N LEU A 615 5.15 -22.53 1.62
CA LEU A 615 4.41 -23.77 1.41
C LEU A 615 3.84 -23.86 -0.02
N GLU A 616 3.29 -22.76 -0.55
CA GLU A 616 2.77 -22.72 -1.91
C GLU A 616 3.86 -22.96 -2.95
N GLN A 617 5.01 -22.30 -2.80
CA GLN A 617 6.18 -22.50 -3.67
C GLN A 617 6.70 -23.94 -3.56
N ALA A 618 6.83 -24.47 -2.35
CA ALA A 618 7.30 -25.83 -2.12
C ALA A 618 6.36 -26.90 -2.68
N GLY A 619 5.05 -26.72 -2.51
CA GLY A 619 4.04 -27.62 -3.07
C GLY A 619 4.12 -27.66 -4.59
N ARG A 620 4.26 -26.49 -5.24
CA ARG A 620 4.46 -26.39 -6.70
C ARG A 620 5.75 -27.06 -7.15
N GLN A 621 6.86 -26.84 -6.45
CA GLN A 621 8.17 -27.44 -6.76
C GLN A 621 8.15 -28.97 -6.63
N LEU A 622 7.34 -29.52 -5.73
CA LEU A 622 7.15 -30.96 -5.54
C LEU A 622 6.04 -31.57 -6.42
N GLY A 623 5.39 -30.77 -7.27
CA GLY A 623 4.31 -31.24 -8.15
C GLY A 623 3.02 -31.58 -7.39
N HIS A 624 2.79 -31.01 -6.22
CA HIS A 624 1.57 -31.17 -5.42
C HIS A 624 0.63 -29.97 -5.61
N ALA A 625 -0.68 -30.23 -5.64
CA ALA A 625 -1.68 -29.16 -5.63
C ALA A 625 -1.84 -28.69 -4.18
N ILE A 626 -1.55 -27.42 -3.88
CA ILE A 626 -1.62 -26.88 -2.51
C ILE A 626 -2.53 -25.64 -2.44
N HIS A 627 -3.36 -25.57 -1.40
CA HIS A 627 -4.16 -24.38 -1.06
C HIS A 627 -3.94 -23.97 0.39
N VAL A 628 -3.58 -22.72 0.63
CA VAL A 628 -3.18 -22.27 1.97
C VAL A 628 -4.12 -21.18 2.49
N GLU A 629 -4.75 -21.45 3.63
CA GLU A 629 -5.51 -20.44 4.41
C GLU A 629 -4.56 -19.73 5.38
N THR A 630 -4.50 -18.41 5.30
CA THR A 630 -3.69 -17.60 6.21
C THR A 630 -4.56 -17.07 7.34
N GLN A 631 -4.16 -17.27 8.59
CA GLN A 631 -4.84 -16.75 9.77
C GLN A 631 -3.93 -15.76 10.49
N GLY A 632 -4.03 -14.48 10.13
CA GLY A 632 -3.21 -13.37 10.66
C GLY A 632 -4.00 -12.32 11.45
N SER A 633 -3.37 -11.19 11.75
CA SER A 633 -3.96 -10.07 12.52
C SER A 633 -5.07 -9.36 11.75
N VAL A 634 -5.05 -9.51 10.42
CA VAL A 634 -6.09 -9.09 9.47
C VAL A 634 -7.22 -10.12 9.30
N GLY A 635 -7.25 -11.19 10.11
CA GLY A 635 -8.25 -12.26 10.03
C GLY A 635 -7.85 -13.40 9.09
N ALA A 636 -8.76 -14.36 8.89
CA ALA A 636 -8.56 -15.48 7.98
C ALA A 636 -8.73 -15.02 6.52
N GLN A 637 -7.70 -15.18 5.69
CA GLN A 637 -7.76 -14.99 4.24
C GLN A 637 -7.60 -16.33 3.53
N ASN A 638 -8.14 -16.43 2.32
CA ASN A 638 -8.17 -17.67 1.54
C ASN A 638 -8.78 -18.86 2.32
N ALA A 639 -9.91 -18.59 2.99
CA ALA A 639 -10.56 -19.59 3.83
C ALA A 639 -10.89 -20.87 3.05
N LEU A 640 -10.49 -22.02 3.59
CA LEU A 640 -10.70 -23.33 3.01
C LEU A 640 -12.19 -23.64 2.89
N LYS A 641 -12.62 -23.91 1.66
CA LYS A 641 -14.00 -24.30 1.33
C LYS A 641 -14.25 -25.76 1.72
N PRO A 642 -15.47 -26.14 2.12
CA PRO A 642 -15.81 -27.53 2.46
C PRO A 642 -15.43 -28.55 1.37
N ALA A 643 -15.57 -28.18 0.09
CA ALA A 643 -15.17 -29.04 -1.04
C ALA A 643 -13.65 -29.29 -1.08
N GLN A 644 -12.83 -28.25 -0.87
CA GLN A 644 -11.36 -28.39 -0.83
C GLN A 644 -10.92 -29.27 0.33
N ILE A 645 -11.62 -29.17 1.47
CA ILE A 645 -11.40 -30.02 2.62
C ILE A 645 -11.77 -31.47 2.30
N ALA A 646 -12.94 -31.70 1.68
CA ALA A 646 -13.41 -33.02 1.28
C ALA A 646 -12.51 -33.70 0.23
N ASP A 647 -11.83 -32.93 -0.62
CA ASP A 647 -10.94 -33.43 -1.67
C ASP A 647 -9.47 -33.55 -1.26
N ALA A 648 -9.08 -33.02 -0.10
CA ALA A 648 -7.69 -33.02 0.32
C ALA A 648 -7.19 -34.43 0.69
N ASP A 649 -6.00 -34.76 0.18
CA ASP A 649 -5.25 -35.97 0.51
C ASP A 649 -4.33 -35.75 1.73
N LEU A 650 -3.94 -34.48 1.99
CA LEU A 650 -3.07 -34.07 3.08
C LEU A 650 -3.45 -32.67 3.60
N VAL A 651 -3.39 -32.47 4.91
CA VAL A 651 -3.62 -31.19 5.59
C VAL A 651 -2.34 -30.81 6.35
N ILE A 652 -1.78 -29.63 6.09
CA ILE A 652 -0.59 -29.12 6.78
C ILE A 652 -0.96 -27.92 7.63
N ILE A 653 -0.80 -28.01 8.94
CA ILE A 653 -1.03 -26.89 9.85
C ILE A 653 0.34 -26.34 10.26
N ALA A 654 0.80 -25.27 9.61
CA ALA A 654 2.03 -24.55 9.93
C ALA A 654 1.69 -23.32 10.78
N ALA A 655 1.38 -23.53 12.06
CA ALA A 655 0.79 -22.51 12.92
C ALA A 655 1.40 -22.44 14.32
N ASP A 656 1.85 -21.25 14.68
CA ASP A 656 2.28 -20.89 16.04
C ASP A 656 1.10 -20.37 16.90
N ALA A 657 -0.06 -20.04 16.29
CA ALA A 657 -1.32 -19.72 16.97
C ALA A 657 -2.40 -20.83 16.82
N GLN A 658 -3.50 -20.80 17.59
CA GLN A 658 -4.50 -21.88 17.57
C GLN A 658 -5.33 -21.86 16.29
N VAL A 659 -5.60 -23.04 15.73
CA VAL A 659 -6.32 -23.24 14.49
C VAL A 659 -7.45 -24.24 14.71
N ASP A 660 -8.67 -23.90 14.27
CA ASP A 660 -9.81 -24.81 14.30
C ASP A 660 -9.59 -25.99 13.34
N GLN A 661 -9.67 -27.20 13.88
CA GLN A 661 -9.42 -28.46 13.18
C GLN A 661 -10.66 -29.33 13.07
N ALA A 662 -11.80 -28.91 13.64
CA ALA A 662 -13.03 -29.69 13.60
C ALA A 662 -13.44 -30.03 12.16
N ARG A 663 -13.14 -29.12 11.23
CA ARG A 663 -13.38 -29.27 9.80
C ARG A 663 -12.51 -30.31 9.09
N PHE A 664 -11.40 -30.79 9.66
CA PHE A 664 -10.50 -31.76 9.02
C PHE A 664 -10.75 -33.22 9.41
N ALA A 665 -11.94 -33.51 9.95
CA ALA A 665 -12.41 -34.85 10.22
C ALA A 665 -12.14 -35.85 9.08
N GLY A 666 -11.52 -36.98 9.38
CA GLY A 666 -11.20 -38.04 8.44
C GLY A 666 -10.03 -37.74 7.49
N LYS A 667 -9.33 -36.60 7.63
CA LYS A 667 -8.23 -36.19 6.73
C LYS A 667 -6.86 -36.48 7.33
N ARG A 668 -5.85 -36.74 6.50
CA ARG A 668 -4.46 -36.88 6.98
C ARG A 668 -3.93 -35.50 7.36
N VAL A 669 -3.65 -35.25 8.64
CA VAL A 669 -3.20 -33.95 9.14
C VAL A 669 -1.77 -34.05 9.70
N TYR A 670 -0.92 -33.09 9.33
CA TYR A 670 0.42 -32.89 9.87
C TYR A 670 0.55 -31.48 10.46
N ARG A 671 1.24 -31.34 11.60
CA ARG A 671 1.35 -30.07 12.34
C ARG A 671 2.80 -29.63 12.48
N SER A 672 3.05 -28.33 12.32
CA SER A 672 4.35 -27.68 12.44
C SER A 672 4.19 -26.20 12.81
N GLY A 673 5.29 -25.48 13.05
CA GLY A 673 5.33 -24.03 13.26
C GLY A 673 5.57 -23.26 11.96
N THR A 674 5.28 -21.94 11.94
CA THR A 674 5.48 -21.12 10.70
C THR A 674 6.95 -21.07 10.28
N LYS A 675 7.88 -21.11 11.24
CA LYS A 675 9.32 -21.09 10.98
C LYS A 675 9.82 -22.26 10.14
N ALA A 676 9.28 -23.46 10.34
CA ALA A 676 9.67 -24.63 9.55
C ALA A 676 9.22 -24.51 8.09
N ALA A 677 8.03 -23.95 7.87
CA ALA A 677 7.52 -23.65 6.53
C ALA A 677 8.36 -22.59 5.82
N ILE A 678 8.77 -21.53 6.54
CA ILE A 678 9.59 -20.43 5.99
C ILE A 678 11.00 -20.91 5.62
N ASN A 679 11.62 -21.73 6.46
CA ASN A 679 13.01 -22.14 6.27
C ASN A 679 13.17 -23.16 5.14
N ASP A 680 12.32 -24.18 5.07
CA ASP A 680 12.38 -25.22 4.04
C ASP A 680 11.00 -25.89 3.87
N GLY A 681 10.14 -25.24 3.07
CA GLY A 681 8.80 -25.74 2.77
C GLY A 681 8.80 -27.11 2.06
N GLN A 682 9.82 -27.41 1.25
CA GLN A 682 9.89 -28.69 0.53
C GLN A 682 10.15 -29.85 1.48
N ALA A 683 11.11 -29.68 2.40
CA ALA A 683 11.39 -30.66 3.44
C ALA A 683 10.15 -30.88 4.32
N LEU A 684 9.45 -29.79 4.68
CA LEU A 684 8.24 -29.86 5.50
C LEU A 684 7.11 -30.63 4.81
N ILE A 685 6.89 -30.43 3.51
CA ILE A 685 5.86 -31.14 2.74
C ILE A 685 6.20 -32.63 2.59
N LYS A 686 7.47 -32.98 2.32
CA LYS A 686 7.92 -34.38 2.27
C LYS A 686 7.73 -35.07 3.62
N LEU A 687 8.08 -34.38 4.70
CA LEU A 687 7.89 -34.87 6.07
C LEU A 687 6.41 -35.04 6.40
N ALA A 688 5.58 -34.07 6.04
CA ALA A 688 4.12 -34.15 6.22
C ALA A 688 3.50 -35.30 5.42
N ALA A 689 3.95 -35.53 4.18
CA ALA A 689 3.47 -36.63 3.36
C ALA A 689 3.83 -38.01 3.96
N ALA A 690 4.95 -38.11 4.67
CA ALA A 690 5.38 -39.33 5.34
C ALA A 690 4.70 -39.55 6.71
N GLU A 691 4.54 -38.48 7.50
CA GLU A 691 4.20 -38.59 8.93
C GLU A 691 2.76 -38.16 9.27
N ALA A 692 1.97 -37.64 8.32
CA ALA A 692 0.59 -37.23 8.58
C ALA A 692 -0.32 -38.39 8.99
N SER A 693 -1.02 -38.22 10.11
CA SER A 693 -2.00 -39.16 10.66
C SER A 693 -3.44 -38.74 10.36
N VAL A 694 -4.37 -39.69 10.19
CA VAL A 694 -5.80 -39.40 10.00
C VAL A 694 -6.38 -38.74 11.25
N TRP A 695 -6.94 -37.55 11.08
CA TRP A 695 -7.58 -36.77 12.13
C TRP A 695 -9.01 -37.24 12.35
N GLN A 696 -9.30 -37.89 13.48
CA GLN A 696 -10.67 -38.25 13.82
C GLN A 696 -11.39 -37.06 14.47
N SER A 697 -12.52 -36.63 13.88
CA SER A 697 -13.48 -35.83 14.65
C SER A 697 -14.37 -36.80 15.42
N ASP A 698 -14.44 -36.64 16.73
CA ASP A 698 -15.57 -37.15 17.50
C ASP A 698 -16.84 -36.43 16.99
N THR A 699 -17.54 -37.00 15.98
CA THR A 699 -19.00 -36.93 15.69
C THR A 699 -19.39 -37.14 14.20
N ALA A 700 -20.13 -38.22 13.90
CA ALA A 700 -21.21 -38.22 12.89
C ALA A 700 -22.14 -39.46 13.04
N GLY A 701 -23.38 -39.25 13.53
CA GLY A 701 -24.49 -40.23 13.51
C GLY A 701 -25.48 -40.14 14.70
N SER A 702 -26.47 -39.23 14.64
CA SER A 702 -27.58 -38.96 15.59
C SER A 702 -28.46 -40.18 15.99
N PRO A 703 -29.37 -40.12 17.01
CA PRO A 703 -29.83 -38.97 17.80
C PRO A 703 -29.79 -39.16 19.34
N ALA A 704 -29.76 -38.03 20.06
CA ALA A 704 -30.13 -37.85 21.47
C ALA A 704 -29.40 -38.70 22.55
N GLU A 705 -28.82 -37.97 23.51
CA GLU A 705 -28.35 -38.42 24.82
C GLU A 705 -27.00 -39.16 24.92
N SER A 706 -26.27 -38.84 25.99
CA SER A 706 -25.01 -39.44 26.47
C SER A 706 -23.68 -39.04 25.77
N ALA A 707 -23.36 -37.75 25.78
CA ALA A 707 -21.99 -37.28 25.61
C ALA A 707 -21.23 -37.34 26.95
N SER A 708 -20.46 -38.41 27.20
CA SER A 708 -19.34 -38.37 28.15
C SER A 708 -18.42 -39.58 27.98
N LYS A 709 -17.12 -39.30 27.84
CA LYS A 709 -15.95 -40.21 27.88
C LYS A 709 -15.56 -40.83 26.53
N GLU A 710 -14.56 -40.23 25.87
CA GLU A 710 -13.34 -40.91 25.34
C GLU A 710 -12.46 -40.00 24.44
N SER A 711 -12.24 -38.74 24.82
CA SER A 711 -11.32 -37.83 24.09
C SER A 711 -9.98 -37.62 24.83
N ALA A 712 -9.33 -38.69 25.30
CA ALA A 712 -8.18 -38.60 26.21
C ALA A 712 -6.81 -39.02 25.63
N ALA A 713 -6.67 -39.42 24.37
CA ALA A 713 -5.39 -39.99 23.93
C ALA A 713 -5.00 -39.72 22.47
N SER A 714 -4.53 -38.50 22.14
CA SER A 714 -3.47 -38.31 21.11
C SER A 714 -2.91 -36.87 20.95
N ASN A 715 -3.20 -35.90 21.82
CA ASN A 715 -2.65 -34.54 21.71
C ASN A 715 -1.66 -34.23 22.87
N LYS A 716 -0.50 -34.89 22.88
CA LYS A 716 0.55 -34.64 23.88
C LYS A 716 1.65 -33.73 23.30
N GLY A 717 1.54 -32.43 23.59
CA GLY A 717 2.64 -31.47 23.47
C GLY A 717 2.21 -30.00 23.32
N ASN A 718 2.02 -29.29 24.44
CA ASN A 718 1.91 -27.81 24.61
C ASN A 718 0.56 -27.08 24.41
N GLY A 719 -0.56 -27.57 24.96
CA GLY A 719 -1.81 -26.79 25.08
C GLY A 719 -1.70 -25.56 25.99
N PRO A 720 -1.47 -25.71 27.31
CA PRO A 720 -1.42 -24.57 28.24
C PRO A 720 -0.29 -23.58 27.97
N TYR A 721 0.90 -24.08 27.61
CA TYR A 721 2.05 -23.25 27.26
C TYR A 721 1.74 -22.31 26.09
N LYS A 722 1.06 -22.81 25.05
CA LYS A 722 0.66 -22.00 23.90
C LYS A 722 -0.27 -20.86 24.29
N HIS A 723 -1.29 -21.15 25.11
CA HIS A 723 -2.23 -20.13 25.59
C HIS A 723 -1.51 -19.03 26.39
N LEU A 724 -0.59 -19.44 27.27
CA LEU A 724 0.24 -18.51 28.03
C LEU A 724 1.10 -17.62 27.11
N MET A 725 1.76 -18.22 26.12
CA MET A 725 2.61 -17.48 25.19
C MET A 725 1.83 -16.52 24.30
N THR A 726 0.59 -16.85 23.93
CA THR A 726 -0.33 -15.92 23.25
C THR A 726 -0.58 -14.70 24.14
N GLY A 727 -0.98 -14.89 25.40
CA GLY A 727 -1.17 -13.79 26.34
C GLY A 727 0.06 -12.90 26.51
N VAL A 728 1.23 -13.52 26.70
CA VAL A 728 2.51 -12.78 26.83
C VAL A 728 2.79 -11.94 25.59
N SER A 729 2.61 -12.50 24.39
CA SER A 729 2.91 -11.80 23.13
C SER A 729 2.08 -10.53 22.94
N TYR A 730 0.78 -10.57 23.28
CA TYR A 730 -0.11 -9.41 23.19
C TYR A 730 0.09 -8.40 24.33
N MET A 731 0.69 -8.81 25.45
CA MET A 731 1.07 -7.92 26.55
C MET A 731 2.33 -7.10 26.24
N LEU A 732 3.31 -7.67 25.52
CA LEU A 732 4.63 -7.05 25.30
C LEU A 732 4.60 -5.61 24.74
N PRO A 733 3.78 -5.26 23.74
CA PRO A 733 3.72 -3.88 23.24
C PRO A 733 3.35 -2.84 24.31
N LEU A 734 2.53 -3.20 25.30
CA LEU A 734 2.18 -2.33 26.42
C LEU A 734 3.36 -2.13 27.37
N VAL A 735 4.19 -3.16 27.56
CA VAL A 735 5.42 -3.08 28.36
C VAL A 735 6.43 -2.14 27.72
N VAL A 736 6.59 -2.25 26.39
CA VAL A 736 7.53 -1.40 25.66
C VAL A 736 7.07 0.05 25.68
N ALA A 737 5.82 0.31 25.27
CA ALA A 737 5.27 1.67 25.25
C ALA A 737 5.25 2.29 26.64
N GLY A 738 4.74 1.56 27.64
CA GLY A 738 4.67 2.06 29.02
C GLY A 738 6.05 2.28 29.63
N GLY A 739 6.99 1.37 29.41
CA GLY A 739 8.33 1.43 29.96
C GLY A 739 9.11 2.61 29.40
N LEU A 740 9.04 2.84 28.09
CA LEU A 740 9.68 4.00 27.45
C LEU A 740 9.07 5.32 27.90
N LEU A 741 7.75 5.40 28.07
CA LEU A 741 7.10 6.62 28.56
C LEU A 741 7.45 6.91 30.03
N ILE A 742 7.57 5.88 30.88
CA ILE A 742 8.07 6.01 32.25
C ILE A 742 9.55 6.47 32.24
N ALA A 743 10.38 5.91 31.34
CA ALA A 743 11.77 6.33 31.19
C ALA A 743 11.86 7.82 30.81
N LEU A 744 11.09 8.26 29.82
CA LEU A 744 11.03 9.66 29.39
C LEU A 744 10.49 10.57 30.50
N ALA A 745 9.48 10.11 31.26
CA ALA A 745 8.96 10.84 32.40
C ALA A 745 10.07 11.12 33.43
N PHE A 746 10.85 10.08 33.78
CA PHE A 746 11.96 10.24 34.71
C PHE A 746 13.12 11.04 34.13
N ALA A 747 13.38 10.93 32.82
CA ALA A 747 14.42 11.72 32.16
C ALA A 747 14.10 13.22 32.19
N VAL A 748 12.84 13.61 32.05
CA VAL A 748 12.43 15.03 31.95
C VAL A 748 12.02 15.61 33.31
N GLY A 749 11.47 14.81 34.23
CA GLY A 749 10.96 15.30 35.53
C GLY A 749 11.55 14.63 36.76
N GLY A 750 12.61 13.83 36.61
CA GLY A 750 13.22 13.08 37.71
C GLY A 750 12.38 11.90 38.19
N ILE A 751 12.94 11.08 39.08
CA ILE A 751 12.30 9.82 39.54
C ILE A 751 11.00 10.02 40.30
N TYR A 752 10.78 11.22 40.84
CA TYR A 752 9.56 11.60 41.56
C TYR A 752 8.51 12.23 40.62
N ALA A 753 8.66 12.09 39.30
CA ALA A 753 7.67 12.55 38.32
C ALA A 753 6.26 11.97 38.55
N TYR A 754 6.14 10.90 39.33
CA TYR A 754 4.86 10.30 39.72
C TYR A 754 4.16 11.03 40.88
N ASP A 755 4.88 11.84 41.65
CA ASP A 755 4.32 12.53 42.81
C ASP A 755 3.31 13.58 42.40
N ASP A 756 2.28 13.73 43.24
CA ASP A 756 1.20 14.69 43.02
C ASP A 756 1.70 16.14 42.95
N SER A 757 2.90 16.44 43.48
CA SER A 757 3.57 17.74 43.34
C SER A 757 3.93 18.10 41.90
N HIS A 758 4.05 17.11 41.00
CA HIS A 758 4.38 17.30 39.59
C HIS A 758 3.14 17.35 38.68
N LYS A 759 1.93 17.32 39.24
CA LYS A 759 0.66 17.40 38.48
C LYS A 759 0.66 18.58 37.51
N GLY A 760 0.30 18.31 36.26
CA GLY A 760 0.25 19.31 35.18
C GLY A 760 1.56 19.46 34.39
N THR A 761 2.65 18.82 34.80
CA THR A 761 3.89 18.79 34.02
C THR A 761 3.87 17.70 32.95
N LEU A 762 4.67 17.87 31.89
CA LEU A 762 4.86 16.85 30.86
C LEU A 762 5.38 15.53 31.47
N ALA A 763 6.31 15.61 32.42
CA ALA A 763 6.87 14.43 33.07
C ALA A 763 5.81 13.63 33.83
N TRP A 764 4.95 14.31 34.60
CA TRP A 764 3.83 13.65 35.28
C TRP A 764 2.84 13.06 34.28
N ALA A 765 2.51 13.78 33.19
CA ALA A 765 1.65 13.24 32.14
C ALA A 765 2.22 11.97 31.48
N LEU A 766 3.52 11.99 31.13
CA LEU A 766 4.22 10.83 30.58
C LEU A 766 4.23 9.65 31.57
N PHE A 767 4.46 9.92 32.86
CA PHE A 767 4.41 8.89 33.90
C PHE A 767 3.00 8.29 34.01
N GLN A 768 1.96 9.12 34.01
CA GLN A 768 0.58 8.63 34.11
C GLN A 768 0.18 7.82 32.89
N ILE A 769 0.55 8.24 31.67
CA ILE A 769 0.29 7.46 30.45
C ILE A 769 1.05 6.13 30.51
N GLY A 770 2.33 6.15 30.88
CA GLY A 770 3.16 4.95 30.90
C GLY A 770 2.80 3.97 32.03
N ALA A 771 2.77 4.44 33.28
CA ALA A 771 2.56 3.61 34.46
C ALA A 771 1.08 3.32 34.76
N LYS A 772 0.21 4.32 34.70
CA LYS A 772 -1.22 4.17 35.06
C LYS A 772 -2.10 3.83 33.85
N GLY A 773 -1.66 4.15 32.63
CA GLY A 773 -2.30 3.75 31.39
C GLY A 773 -1.78 2.40 30.89
N ALA A 774 -0.60 2.40 30.25
CA ALA A 774 -0.08 1.23 29.55
C ALA A 774 0.27 0.06 30.49
N PHE A 775 1.01 0.29 31.58
CA PHE A 775 1.41 -0.78 32.50
C PHE A 775 0.26 -1.40 33.27
N ALA A 776 -0.71 -0.58 33.68
CA ALA A 776 -1.91 -1.06 34.37
C ALA A 776 -2.69 -2.08 33.53
N LEU A 777 -2.61 -2.00 32.19
CA LEU A 777 -3.28 -2.89 31.25
C LEU A 777 -2.52 -4.20 30.96
N MET A 778 -1.27 -4.35 31.41
CA MET A 778 -0.45 -5.52 31.08
C MET A 778 -1.08 -6.84 31.53
N VAL A 779 -1.43 -6.95 32.82
CA VAL A 779 -2.05 -8.15 33.40
C VAL A 779 -3.48 -8.39 32.86
N PRO A 780 -4.33 -7.36 32.70
CA PRO A 780 -5.61 -7.47 31.98
C PRO A 780 -5.47 -8.05 30.57
N VAL A 781 -4.54 -7.52 29.77
CA VAL A 781 -4.34 -7.97 28.38
C VAL A 781 -3.76 -9.37 28.33
N LEU A 782 -2.79 -9.70 29.18
CA LEU A 782 -2.29 -11.06 29.34
C LEU A 782 -3.43 -12.05 29.59
N SER A 783 -4.26 -11.78 30.61
CA SER A 783 -5.40 -12.62 31.01
C SER A 783 -6.44 -12.73 29.88
N ALA A 784 -6.78 -11.61 29.25
CA ALA A 784 -7.72 -11.55 28.13
C ALA A 784 -7.28 -12.39 26.94
N TYR A 785 -6.00 -12.31 26.55
CA TYR A 785 -5.50 -13.05 25.39
C TYR A 785 -5.21 -14.53 25.71
N ILE A 786 -4.95 -14.89 26.97
CA ILE A 786 -5.01 -16.31 27.41
C ILE A 786 -6.44 -16.84 27.22
N ALA A 787 -7.44 -16.13 27.74
CA ALA A 787 -8.84 -16.54 27.63
C ALA A 787 -9.32 -16.59 26.17
N TRP A 788 -8.98 -15.57 25.38
CA TRP A 788 -9.25 -15.52 23.95
C TRP A 788 -8.60 -16.68 23.20
N SER A 789 -7.37 -17.04 23.55
CA SER A 789 -6.72 -18.20 22.95
C SER A 789 -7.36 -19.54 23.32
N ILE A 790 -8.39 -19.60 24.18
CA ILE A 790 -9.10 -20.84 24.53
C ILE A 790 -10.50 -20.87 23.90
N VAL A 791 -11.17 -19.72 23.77
CA VAL A 791 -12.59 -19.61 23.35
C VAL A 791 -12.91 -18.46 22.39
N ASP A 792 -11.89 -17.83 21.79
CA ASP A 792 -12.00 -16.66 20.93
C ASP A 792 -12.64 -15.43 21.61
N ARG A 793 -13.33 -14.59 20.83
CA ARG A 793 -13.86 -13.27 21.25
C ARG A 793 -14.66 -13.30 22.57
N PRO A 794 -15.52 -14.30 22.84
CA PRO A 794 -16.26 -14.38 24.11
C PRO A 794 -15.38 -14.44 25.37
N GLY A 795 -14.11 -14.85 25.26
CA GLY A 795 -13.16 -14.90 26.39
C GLY A 795 -12.54 -13.55 26.76
N LEU A 796 -12.63 -12.53 25.90
CA LEU A 796 -11.92 -11.27 26.09
C LEU A 796 -12.40 -10.49 27.32
N THR A 797 -13.71 -10.22 27.41
CA THR A 797 -14.30 -9.48 28.54
C THR A 797 -14.02 -10.13 29.90
N PRO A 798 -14.33 -11.43 30.12
CA PRO A 798 -14.06 -12.06 31.41
C PRO A 798 -12.56 -12.11 31.73
N GLY A 799 -11.69 -12.29 30.72
CA GLY A 799 -10.24 -12.26 30.92
C GLY A 799 -9.72 -10.87 31.30
N LEU A 800 -10.17 -9.80 30.63
CA LEU A 800 -9.81 -8.42 30.98
C LEU A 800 -10.22 -8.09 32.42
N VAL A 801 -11.47 -8.40 32.80
CA VAL A 801 -11.98 -8.15 34.16
C VAL A 801 -11.22 -8.99 35.18
N GLY A 802 -10.99 -10.28 34.90
CA GLY A 802 -10.21 -11.15 35.79
C GLY A 802 -8.77 -10.67 35.99
N GLY A 803 -8.11 -10.20 34.94
CA GLY A 803 -6.76 -9.64 35.04
C GLY A 803 -6.73 -8.29 35.77
N MET A 804 -7.76 -7.45 35.61
CA MET A 804 -7.92 -6.23 36.42
C MET A 804 -8.11 -6.56 37.90
N LEU A 805 -8.92 -7.57 38.22
CA LEU A 805 -9.10 -8.04 39.60
C LEU A 805 -7.81 -8.63 40.17
N ALA A 806 -7.01 -9.34 39.37
CA ALA A 806 -5.70 -9.82 39.81
C ALA A 806 -4.77 -8.67 40.21
N ASN A 807 -4.80 -7.55 39.49
CA ASN A 807 -4.06 -6.33 39.87
C ASN A 807 -4.57 -5.73 41.18
N THR A 808 -5.88 -5.56 41.34
CA THR A 808 -6.44 -4.88 42.52
C THR A 808 -6.43 -5.73 43.79
N THR A 809 -6.49 -7.06 43.67
CA THR A 809 -6.41 -8.01 44.80
C THR A 809 -4.97 -8.31 45.26
N GLY A 810 -3.96 -7.79 44.55
CA GLY A 810 -2.55 -8.08 44.85
C GLY A 810 -2.06 -9.45 44.37
N ALA A 811 -2.90 -10.22 43.66
CA ALA A 811 -2.52 -11.49 43.03
C ALA A 811 -1.57 -11.29 41.83
N GLY A 812 -1.51 -10.07 41.28
CA GLY A 812 -0.54 -9.64 40.29
C GLY A 812 -0.51 -10.50 39.02
N PHE A 813 0.68 -10.65 38.44
CA PHE A 813 0.88 -11.40 37.20
C PHE A 813 0.44 -12.88 37.32
N LEU A 814 0.72 -13.53 38.46
CA LEU A 814 0.31 -14.92 38.70
C LEU A 814 -1.22 -15.05 38.73
N GLY A 815 -1.90 -14.13 39.42
CA GLY A 815 -3.35 -14.01 39.42
C GLY A 815 -3.92 -13.77 38.03
N GLY A 816 -3.26 -12.97 37.18
CA GLY A 816 -3.69 -12.74 35.80
C GLY A 816 -3.61 -13.99 34.91
N ILE A 817 -2.57 -14.81 35.07
CA ILE A 817 -2.48 -16.11 34.37
C ILE A 817 -3.62 -17.01 34.80
N VAL A 818 -3.83 -17.15 36.12
CA VAL A 818 -4.90 -17.99 36.69
C VAL A 818 -6.27 -17.49 36.22
N ALA A 819 -6.53 -16.18 36.31
CA ALA A 819 -7.76 -15.55 35.85
C ALA A 819 -8.01 -15.76 34.36
N GLY A 820 -6.97 -15.69 33.51
CA GLY A 820 -7.09 -15.92 32.08
C GLY A 820 -7.50 -17.35 31.74
N PHE A 821 -6.94 -18.35 32.43
CA PHE A 821 -7.35 -19.74 32.26
C PHE A 821 -8.77 -19.99 32.79
N ILE A 822 -9.12 -19.44 33.96
CA ILE A 822 -10.49 -19.56 34.51
C ILE A 822 -11.48 -18.93 33.54
N ALA A 823 -11.20 -17.73 33.04
CA ALA A 823 -12.04 -17.04 32.08
C ALA A 823 -12.23 -17.85 30.80
N GLY A 824 -11.15 -18.35 30.21
CA GLY A 824 -11.23 -19.20 29.01
C GLY A 824 -12.06 -20.46 29.24
N TYR A 825 -11.77 -21.23 30.28
CA TYR A 825 -12.46 -22.51 30.53
C TYR A 825 -13.89 -22.33 31.05
N ALA A 826 -14.18 -21.31 31.86
CA ALA A 826 -15.54 -21.00 32.31
C ALA A 826 -16.42 -20.58 31.13
N THR A 827 -15.92 -19.71 30.26
CA THR A 827 -16.64 -19.34 29.03
C THR A 827 -16.82 -20.55 28.11
N ARG A 828 -15.83 -21.44 27.99
CA ARG A 828 -15.93 -22.68 27.20
C ARG A 828 -17.04 -23.57 27.73
N TYR A 829 -17.08 -23.76 29.04
CA TYR A 829 -18.10 -24.53 29.73
C TYR A 829 -19.49 -23.94 29.44
N LEU A 830 -19.71 -22.66 29.69
CA LEU A 830 -20.99 -22.01 29.41
C LEU A 830 -21.41 -22.13 27.93
N ASN A 831 -20.44 -21.99 27.01
CA ASN A 831 -20.71 -22.14 25.58
C ASN A 831 -21.14 -23.57 25.21
N GLN A 832 -20.63 -24.59 25.89
CA GLN A 832 -21.02 -25.99 25.63
C GLN A 832 -22.40 -26.32 26.20
N TYR A 833 -22.75 -25.77 27.36
CA TYR A 833 -23.98 -26.14 28.08
C TYR A 833 -25.20 -25.27 27.73
N ILE A 834 -25.02 -24.00 27.38
CA ILE A 834 -26.15 -23.11 27.07
C ILE A 834 -26.58 -23.31 25.61
N ARG A 835 -27.79 -23.85 25.38
CA ARG A 835 -28.40 -24.00 24.06
C ARG A 835 -29.58 -23.06 23.91
N LEU A 836 -29.64 -22.32 22.80
CA LEU A 836 -30.71 -21.38 22.51
C LEU A 836 -31.42 -21.73 21.21
N PRO A 837 -32.71 -21.43 21.09
CA PRO A 837 -33.43 -21.56 19.83
C PRO A 837 -32.86 -20.60 18.77
N ARG A 838 -33.04 -20.95 17.49
CA ARG A 838 -32.40 -20.30 16.32
C ARG A 838 -32.56 -18.77 16.30
N ASN A 839 -33.69 -18.25 16.75
CA ASN A 839 -33.99 -16.81 16.80
C ASN A 839 -33.20 -16.04 17.88
N LEU A 840 -32.63 -16.74 18.86
CA LEU A 840 -31.89 -16.16 19.98
C LEU A 840 -30.40 -16.54 19.96
N ALA A 841 -29.94 -17.28 18.95
CA ALA A 841 -28.57 -17.77 18.86
C ALA A 841 -27.52 -16.64 18.90
N GLY A 842 -27.86 -15.46 18.36
CA GLY A 842 -27.00 -14.27 18.38
C GLY A 842 -26.78 -13.68 19.79
N LEU A 843 -27.71 -13.87 20.73
CA LEU A 843 -27.58 -13.36 22.11
C LEU A 843 -26.50 -14.08 22.90
N LYS A 844 -26.21 -15.34 22.53
CA LYS A 844 -25.28 -16.19 23.27
C LYS A 844 -23.86 -15.62 23.32
N PRO A 845 -23.16 -15.36 22.19
CA PRO A 845 -21.82 -14.79 22.22
C PRO A 845 -21.78 -13.30 22.57
N VAL A 846 -22.87 -12.56 22.35
CA VAL A 846 -22.90 -11.09 22.55
C VAL A 846 -23.20 -10.70 23.99
N LEU A 847 -24.13 -11.40 24.65
CA LEU A 847 -24.64 -11.02 25.97
C LEU A 847 -24.40 -12.10 27.03
N ILE A 848 -24.86 -13.32 26.76
CA ILE A 848 -24.97 -14.35 27.80
C ILE A 848 -23.59 -14.85 28.24
N LEU A 849 -22.75 -15.22 27.28
CA LEU A 849 -21.41 -15.72 27.60
C LEU A 849 -20.58 -14.64 28.30
N PRO A 850 -20.38 -13.42 27.75
CA PRO A 850 -19.59 -12.40 28.42
C PRO A 850 -20.10 -12.05 29.82
N LEU A 851 -21.42 -11.97 30.04
CA LEU A 851 -21.99 -11.64 31.35
C LEU A 851 -21.72 -12.75 32.38
N LEU A 852 -22.11 -14.00 32.07
CA LEU A 852 -22.02 -15.10 33.01
C LEU A 852 -20.58 -15.51 33.30
N SER A 853 -19.71 -15.53 32.28
CA SER A 853 -18.30 -15.85 32.49
C SER A 853 -17.61 -14.77 33.32
N THR A 854 -17.94 -13.49 33.09
CA THR A 854 -17.35 -12.38 33.87
C THR A 854 -17.81 -12.43 35.32
N LEU A 855 -19.08 -12.77 35.56
CA LEU A 855 -19.60 -12.98 36.91
C LEU A 855 -18.87 -14.13 37.62
N ILE A 856 -18.71 -15.27 36.94
CA ILE A 856 -18.00 -16.43 37.52
C ILE A 856 -16.55 -16.09 37.84
N VAL A 857 -15.82 -15.52 36.88
CA VAL A 857 -14.41 -15.13 37.07
C VAL A 857 -14.29 -14.10 38.19
N GLY A 858 -15.18 -13.10 38.21
CA GLY A 858 -15.20 -12.06 39.22
C GLY A 858 -15.42 -12.62 40.63
N LEU A 859 -16.46 -13.45 40.82
CA LEU A 859 -16.75 -14.06 42.11
C LEU A 859 -15.63 -15.01 42.57
N LEU A 860 -15.07 -15.81 41.66
CA LEU A 860 -13.95 -16.70 41.99
C LEU A 860 -12.71 -15.91 42.39
N MET A 861 -12.35 -14.85 41.64
CA MET A 861 -11.20 -14.02 41.98
C MET A 861 -11.39 -13.27 43.30
N LEU A 862 -12.60 -12.78 43.59
CA LEU A 862 -12.85 -12.01 44.81
C LEU A 862 -12.96 -12.86 46.07
N TYR A 863 -13.62 -14.03 46.00
CA TYR A 863 -13.95 -14.81 47.20
C TYR A 863 -13.10 -16.06 47.40
N VAL A 864 -12.46 -16.60 46.35
CA VAL A 864 -11.86 -17.94 46.40
C VAL A 864 -10.39 -17.95 46.02
N ILE A 865 -10.00 -17.21 44.99
CA ILE A 865 -8.71 -17.42 44.28
C ILE A 865 -7.75 -16.25 44.47
N GLY A 866 -8.23 -15.01 44.38
CA GLY A 866 -7.35 -13.82 44.37
C GLY A 866 -6.46 -13.74 45.60
N GLU A 867 -7.05 -13.84 46.79
CA GLU A 867 -6.29 -13.74 48.05
C GLU A 867 -5.29 -14.90 48.25
N PRO A 868 -5.65 -16.18 48.09
CA PRO A 868 -4.67 -17.27 48.15
C PRO A 868 -3.52 -17.13 47.16
N VAL A 869 -3.82 -16.71 45.91
CA VAL A 869 -2.77 -16.49 44.89
C VAL A 869 -1.88 -15.30 45.25
N ALA A 870 -2.43 -14.25 45.85
CA ALA A 870 -1.65 -13.13 46.37
C ALA A 870 -0.68 -13.57 47.48
N VAL A 871 -1.13 -14.42 48.41
CA VAL A 871 -0.25 -15.01 49.45
C VAL A 871 0.88 -15.83 48.82
N VAL A 872 0.58 -16.66 47.84
CA VAL A 872 1.60 -17.44 47.11
C VAL A 872 2.59 -16.51 46.40
N LEU A 873 2.11 -15.48 45.72
CA LEU A 873 2.96 -14.51 45.03
C LEU A 873 3.88 -13.79 46.03
N GLN A 874 3.37 -13.38 47.19
CA GLN A 874 4.19 -12.75 48.23
C GLN A 874 5.24 -13.71 48.79
N ALA A 875 4.89 -14.97 49.03
CA ALA A 875 5.84 -16.00 49.48
C ALA A 875 6.94 -16.26 48.44
N MET A 876 6.57 -16.38 47.15
CA MET A 876 7.53 -16.52 46.05
C MET A 876 8.44 -15.30 45.91
N SER A 877 7.88 -14.09 46.01
CA SER A 877 8.66 -12.84 45.99
C SER A 877 9.61 -12.75 47.18
N GLY A 878 9.20 -13.19 48.37
CA GLY A 878 10.07 -13.30 49.55
C GLY A 878 11.22 -14.29 49.34
N TRP A 879 10.92 -15.47 48.79
CA TRP A 879 11.93 -16.48 48.45
C TRP A 879 12.92 -15.99 47.38
N LEU A 880 12.44 -15.36 46.31
CA LEU A 880 13.28 -14.73 45.28
C LEU A 880 14.17 -13.64 45.85
N LYS A 881 13.67 -12.82 46.78
CA LYS A 881 14.50 -11.85 47.52
C LYS A 881 15.59 -12.54 48.35
N GLY A 882 15.31 -13.71 48.93
CA GLY A 882 16.30 -14.53 49.64
C GLY A 882 17.39 -15.11 48.73
N LEU A 883 17.04 -15.49 47.48
CA LEU A 883 18.01 -16.01 46.50
C LEU A 883 18.98 -14.93 45.97
N GLN A 884 18.67 -13.65 46.13
CA GLN A 884 19.56 -12.52 45.78
C GLN A 884 20.88 -12.52 46.57
N GLY A 885 21.00 -13.33 47.62
CA GLY A 885 22.26 -13.57 48.34
C GLY A 885 22.98 -14.84 47.88
N SER A 886 22.45 -16.02 48.22
CA SER A 886 23.19 -17.29 48.13
C SER A 886 23.26 -17.93 46.73
N SER A 887 22.32 -17.61 45.85
CA SER A 887 22.20 -18.24 44.52
C SER A 887 22.08 -17.21 43.37
N ALA A 888 22.35 -15.94 43.66
CA ALA A 888 22.16 -14.83 42.72
C ALA A 888 22.97 -15.01 41.43
N LEU A 889 24.20 -15.51 41.57
CA LEU A 889 25.08 -15.80 40.44
C LEU A 889 24.46 -16.86 39.51
N MET A 890 23.90 -17.94 40.08
CA MET A 890 23.28 -19.02 39.30
C MET A 890 21.97 -18.58 38.64
N LEU A 891 21.11 -17.86 39.38
CA LEU A 891 19.87 -17.33 38.82
C LEU A 891 20.14 -16.32 37.70
N GLY A 892 21.09 -15.40 37.92
CA GLY A 892 21.51 -14.43 36.92
C GLY A 892 22.11 -15.10 35.67
N ALA A 893 22.91 -16.16 35.86
CA ALA A 893 23.45 -16.97 34.77
C ALA A 893 22.34 -17.62 33.92
N ILE A 894 21.35 -18.24 34.56
CA ILE A 894 20.23 -18.89 33.87
C ILE A 894 19.41 -17.86 33.08
N LEU A 895 19.00 -16.76 33.73
CA LEU A 895 18.23 -15.70 33.08
C LEU A 895 19.02 -15.06 31.93
N GLY A 896 20.34 -14.87 32.12
CA GLY A 896 21.24 -14.37 31.10
C GLY A 896 21.34 -15.29 29.88
N ALA A 897 21.53 -16.59 30.10
CA ALA A 897 21.56 -17.58 29.02
C ALA A 897 20.25 -17.59 28.22
N MET A 898 19.11 -17.59 28.91
CA MET A 898 17.78 -17.57 28.28
C MET A 898 17.58 -16.38 27.34
N MET A 899 18.17 -15.23 27.62
CA MET A 899 18.07 -14.05 26.76
C MET A 899 18.78 -14.20 25.41
N ALA A 900 19.81 -15.02 25.30
CA ALA A 900 20.61 -15.12 24.07
C ALA A 900 20.38 -16.41 23.26
N ILE A 901 19.77 -17.45 23.85
CA ILE A 901 19.58 -18.75 23.21
C ILE A 901 18.86 -18.65 21.85
N ASP A 902 17.80 -17.85 21.78
CA ASP A 902 16.95 -17.74 20.59
C ASP A 902 16.71 -16.30 20.13
N MET A 903 17.46 -15.33 20.68
CA MET A 903 17.57 -13.95 20.20
C MET A 903 16.22 -13.26 19.92
N GLY A 904 15.27 -13.37 20.85
CA GLY A 904 13.91 -12.83 20.73
C GLY A 904 12.83 -13.89 20.52
N GLY A 905 13.20 -15.18 20.54
CA GLY A 905 12.29 -16.31 20.49
C GLY A 905 11.57 -16.59 21.82
N PRO A 906 10.89 -17.75 21.95
CA PRO A 906 10.09 -18.10 23.13
C PRO A 906 10.86 -18.14 24.45
N VAL A 907 12.12 -18.56 24.46
CA VAL A 907 12.96 -18.66 25.67
C VAL A 907 13.35 -17.27 26.16
N ASN A 908 13.82 -16.40 25.26
CA ASN A 908 14.09 -15.00 25.57
C ASN A 908 12.83 -14.30 26.10
N LYS A 909 11.69 -14.45 25.39
CA LYS A 909 10.41 -13.86 25.81
C LYS A 909 9.92 -14.38 27.16
N ALA A 910 10.16 -15.64 27.49
CA ALA A 910 9.82 -16.21 28.79
C ALA A 910 10.65 -15.58 29.92
N ALA A 911 11.97 -15.44 29.73
CA ALA A 911 12.83 -14.75 30.70
C ALA A 911 12.43 -13.28 30.89
N TYR A 912 12.14 -12.58 29.78
CA TYR A 912 11.69 -11.19 29.82
C TYR A 912 10.33 -11.02 30.51
N ALA A 913 9.35 -11.87 30.17
CA ALA A 913 8.03 -11.84 30.79
C ALA A 913 8.09 -12.15 32.29
N PHE A 914 8.91 -13.13 32.68
CA PHE A 914 9.18 -13.44 34.08
C PHE A 914 9.74 -12.22 34.83
N SER A 915 10.83 -11.63 34.32
CA SER A 915 11.45 -10.47 34.96
C SER A 915 10.53 -9.25 35.00
N THR A 916 9.75 -9.02 33.94
CA THR A 916 8.79 -7.90 33.88
C THR A 916 7.65 -8.08 34.89
N GLY A 917 7.12 -9.30 35.01
CA GLY A 917 6.09 -9.61 35.99
C GLY A 917 6.56 -9.35 37.42
N LEU A 918 7.85 -9.60 37.70
CA LEU A 918 8.46 -9.32 39.00
C LEU A 918 8.62 -7.82 39.31
N VAL A 919 8.87 -6.98 38.30
CA VAL A 919 8.92 -5.51 38.47
C VAL A 919 7.62 -4.96 39.04
N VAL A 920 6.47 -5.46 38.58
CA VAL A 920 5.14 -5.05 39.08
C VAL A 920 4.98 -5.35 40.58
N THR A 921 5.68 -6.37 41.09
CA THR A 921 5.68 -6.75 42.51
C THR A 921 6.80 -6.10 43.33
N GLY A 922 7.57 -5.19 42.73
CA GLY A 922 8.69 -4.49 43.36
C GLY A 922 9.99 -5.28 43.43
N VAL A 923 10.10 -6.41 42.70
CA VAL A 923 11.34 -7.20 42.59
C VAL A 923 12.04 -6.85 41.27
N CYS A 924 12.92 -5.86 41.31
CA CYS A 924 13.51 -5.26 40.10
C CYS A 924 14.89 -5.83 39.68
N THR A 925 15.51 -6.70 40.48
CA THR A 925 16.85 -7.25 40.19
C THR A 925 16.90 -8.21 39.00
N PRO A 926 15.92 -9.11 38.77
CA PRO A 926 15.92 -9.98 37.59
C PRO A 926 15.76 -9.20 36.29
N MET A 927 15.11 -8.03 36.34
CA MET A 927 14.97 -7.14 35.19
C MET A 927 16.30 -6.52 34.78
N ALA A 928 17.12 -6.10 35.74
CA ALA A 928 18.46 -5.60 35.44
C ALA A 928 19.32 -6.68 34.76
N ALA A 929 19.31 -7.89 35.30
CA ALA A 929 20.07 -9.01 34.74
C ALA A 929 19.65 -9.34 33.31
N VAL A 930 18.34 -9.42 33.06
CA VAL A 930 17.77 -9.69 31.73
C VAL A 930 18.07 -8.57 30.74
N MET A 931 17.97 -7.30 31.15
CA MET A 931 18.24 -6.18 30.25
C MET A 931 19.72 -6.11 29.87
N ALA A 932 20.63 -6.20 30.85
CA ALA A 932 22.06 -6.26 30.58
C ALA A 932 22.40 -7.43 29.66
N ALA A 933 21.88 -8.62 29.97
CA ALA A 933 22.11 -9.83 29.19
C ALA A 933 21.61 -9.71 27.75
N GLY A 934 20.42 -9.17 27.49
CA GLY A 934 19.89 -9.04 26.12
C GLY A 934 20.56 -7.96 25.27
N MET A 935 21.25 -6.99 25.88
CA MET A 935 22.06 -6.01 25.15
C MET A 935 23.39 -6.61 24.66
N THR A 936 23.95 -7.60 25.38
CA THR A 936 25.29 -8.13 25.08
C THR A 936 25.47 -8.84 23.73
N PRO A 937 24.52 -9.63 23.17
CA PRO A 937 24.73 -10.32 21.90
C PRO A 937 25.07 -9.39 20.73
N PRO A 938 24.23 -8.40 20.38
CA PRO A 938 24.54 -7.47 19.29
C PRO A 938 25.75 -6.56 19.59
N LEU A 939 25.94 -6.11 20.84
CA LEU A 939 27.10 -5.29 21.22
C LEU A 939 28.42 -6.08 21.10
N GLY A 940 28.41 -7.33 21.54
CA GLY A 940 29.56 -8.22 21.51
C GLY A 940 29.97 -8.59 20.10
N ILE A 941 29.00 -8.84 19.22
CA ILE A 941 29.24 -9.03 17.78
C ILE A 941 29.85 -7.77 17.16
N ALA A 942 29.29 -6.59 17.45
CA ALA A 942 29.80 -5.34 16.91
C ALA A 942 31.25 -5.08 17.34
N LEU A 943 31.55 -5.30 18.62
CA LEU A 943 32.91 -5.22 19.16
C LEU A 943 33.85 -6.24 18.49
N ALA A 944 33.39 -7.47 18.26
CA ALA A 944 34.17 -8.50 17.58
C ALA A 944 34.51 -8.11 16.13
N CYS A 945 33.55 -7.54 15.40
CA CYS A 945 33.76 -7.05 14.03
C CYS A 945 34.80 -5.91 13.97
N TRP A 946 34.85 -5.05 14.99
CA TRP A 946 35.81 -3.94 15.04
C TRP A 946 37.22 -4.39 15.45
N LEU A 947 37.33 -5.31 16.40
CA LEU A 947 38.62 -5.79 16.92
C LEU A 947 39.25 -6.88 16.06
N PHE A 948 38.45 -7.80 15.53
CA PHE A 948 38.93 -9.01 14.83
C PHE A 948 38.57 -8.97 13.35
N LYS A 949 38.94 -7.88 12.66
CA LYS A 949 38.58 -7.61 11.25
C LYS A 949 38.92 -8.75 10.28
N ASN A 950 39.91 -9.57 10.60
CA ASN A 950 40.30 -10.74 9.82
C ASN A 950 39.36 -11.95 9.98
N ARG A 951 38.34 -11.89 10.85
CA ARG A 951 37.36 -12.95 11.13
C ARG A 951 35.96 -12.63 10.57
N PHE A 952 35.76 -11.43 10.04
CA PHE A 952 34.47 -10.89 9.62
C PHE A 952 34.57 -10.22 8.24
N SER A 953 33.58 -10.41 7.38
CA SER A 953 33.56 -9.83 6.02
C SER A 953 33.43 -8.29 6.06
N ALA A 954 33.57 -7.62 4.91
CA ALA A 954 33.27 -6.19 4.81
C ALA A 954 31.81 -5.88 5.16
N GLU A 955 30.88 -6.71 4.69
CA GLU A 955 29.45 -6.62 4.99
C GLU A 955 29.14 -6.84 6.48
N ASP A 956 29.77 -7.83 7.12
CA ASP A 956 29.63 -8.07 8.57
C ASP A 956 30.10 -6.84 9.37
N ARG A 957 31.14 -6.13 8.90
CA ARG A 957 31.67 -4.93 9.55
C ARG A 957 30.78 -3.70 9.33
N GLU A 958 30.14 -3.58 8.18
CA GLU A 958 29.16 -2.51 7.93
C GLU A 958 27.86 -2.76 8.70
N ALA A 959 27.33 -3.98 8.68
CA ALA A 959 26.16 -4.37 9.46
C ALA A 959 26.40 -4.27 10.98
N ALA A 960 27.67 -4.33 11.44
CA ALA A 960 28.01 -4.22 12.86
C ALA A 960 27.64 -2.86 13.45
N LYS A 961 27.63 -1.80 12.64
CA LYS A 961 27.19 -0.47 13.07
C LYS A 961 25.71 -0.48 13.46
N ALA A 962 24.87 -1.10 12.64
CA ALA A 962 23.44 -1.27 12.93
C ALA A 962 23.22 -2.19 14.15
N ALA A 963 23.96 -3.31 14.23
CA ALA A 963 23.89 -4.20 15.38
C ALA A 963 24.26 -3.48 16.70
N ALA A 964 25.30 -2.63 16.69
CA ALA A 964 25.67 -1.84 17.87
C ALA A 964 24.54 -0.94 18.35
N VAL A 965 23.88 -0.21 17.43
CA VAL A 965 22.76 0.69 17.76
C VAL A 965 21.57 -0.11 18.32
N LEU A 966 21.23 -1.24 17.71
CA LEU A 966 20.17 -2.12 18.19
C LEU A 966 20.49 -2.70 19.56
N GLY A 967 21.73 -3.11 19.80
CA GLY A 967 22.19 -3.58 21.10
C GLY A 967 22.14 -2.53 22.20
N LEU A 968 22.53 -1.29 21.88
CA LEU A 968 22.36 -0.14 22.77
C LEU A 968 20.87 0.09 23.11
N ALA A 969 19.96 -0.17 22.18
CA ALA A 969 18.52 -0.05 22.40
C ALA A 969 17.88 -1.27 23.09
N PHE A 970 18.66 -2.26 23.55
CA PHE A 970 18.14 -3.52 24.09
C PHE A 970 17.27 -4.31 23.08
N ILE A 971 17.70 -4.31 21.82
CA ILE A 971 17.12 -5.11 20.74
C ILE A 971 18.11 -6.24 20.40
N THR A 972 17.89 -7.41 21.00
CA THR A 972 18.76 -8.58 20.86
C THR A 972 18.78 -9.13 19.43
N GLU A 973 17.72 -8.87 18.66
CA GLU A 973 17.52 -9.31 17.28
C GLU A 973 18.60 -8.81 16.32
N GLY A 974 19.34 -7.75 16.67
CA GLY A 974 20.51 -7.30 15.90
C GLY A 974 21.60 -8.37 15.73
N ALA A 975 21.57 -9.43 16.55
CA ALA A 975 22.46 -10.58 16.43
C ALA A 975 21.96 -11.67 15.44
N ILE A 976 20.67 -11.67 15.07
CA ILE A 976 20.06 -12.71 14.22
C ILE A 976 20.76 -12.85 12.87
N PRO A 977 21.09 -11.77 12.12
CA PRO A 977 21.75 -11.93 10.81
C PRO A 977 23.09 -12.67 10.89
N TYR A 978 23.83 -12.51 11.99
CA TYR A 978 25.11 -13.19 12.22
C TYR A 978 24.90 -14.63 12.67
N ALA A 979 23.93 -14.86 13.54
CA ALA A 979 23.57 -16.21 13.99
C ALA A 979 22.96 -17.05 12.88
N ALA A 980 22.24 -16.45 11.93
CA ALA A 980 21.72 -17.16 10.76
C ALA A 980 22.84 -17.64 9.81
N ARG A 981 23.91 -16.84 9.68
CA ARG A 981 25.08 -17.17 8.85
C ARG A 981 26.00 -18.21 9.50
N ASP A 982 26.22 -18.13 10.82
CA ASP A 982 27.13 -19.03 11.56
C ASP A 982 26.55 -19.42 12.95
N PRO A 983 25.46 -20.20 12.98
CA PRO A 983 24.71 -20.46 14.22
C PRO A 983 25.52 -21.20 15.27
N MET A 984 26.36 -22.15 14.83
CA MET A 984 27.15 -23.01 15.71
C MET A 984 28.21 -22.26 16.52
N ARG A 985 28.64 -21.08 16.06
CA ARG A 985 29.68 -20.29 16.73
C ARG A 985 29.11 -19.03 17.36
N VAL A 986 28.16 -18.38 16.69
CA VAL A 986 27.58 -17.12 17.17
C VAL A 986 26.65 -17.34 18.34
N ILE A 987 25.72 -18.31 18.28
CA ILE A 987 24.76 -18.53 19.38
C ILE A 987 25.47 -18.90 20.68
N PRO A 988 26.40 -19.89 20.73
CA PRO A 988 27.11 -20.20 21.96
C PRO A 988 27.94 -19.02 22.49
N SER A 989 28.55 -18.22 21.62
CA SER A 989 29.30 -17.02 22.03
C SER A 989 28.40 -15.98 22.69
N CYS A 990 27.23 -15.72 22.12
CA CYS A 990 26.24 -14.82 22.69
C CYS A 990 25.69 -15.34 24.02
N VAL A 991 25.38 -16.63 24.11
CA VAL A 991 24.91 -17.27 25.35
C VAL A 991 25.93 -17.13 26.47
N LEU A 992 27.22 -17.38 26.19
CA LEU A 992 28.29 -17.22 27.17
C LEU A 992 28.38 -15.79 27.69
N GLY A 993 28.36 -14.79 26.80
CA GLY A 993 28.40 -13.38 27.21
C GLY A 993 27.18 -12.93 28.00
N SER A 994 25.98 -13.28 27.55
CA SER A 994 24.74 -12.95 28.26
C SER A 994 24.64 -13.64 29.63
N THR A 995 25.14 -14.87 29.74
CA THR A 995 25.26 -15.60 31.02
C THR A 995 26.13 -14.82 32.01
N VAL A 996 27.30 -14.35 31.57
CA VAL A 996 28.21 -13.56 32.41
C VAL A 996 27.58 -12.23 32.82
N ALA A 997 26.95 -11.51 31.89
CA ALA A 997 26.28 -10.25 32.19
C ALA A 997 25.15 -10.42 33.21
N GLY A 998 24.28 -11.41 33.01
CA GLY A 998 23.18 -11.70 33.92
C GLY A 998 23.67 -12.11 35.31
N ALA A 999 24.70 -12.96 35.37
CA ALA A 999 25.30 -13.42 36.63
C ALA A 999 25.89 -12.27 37.44
N ILE A 1000 26.71 -11.40 36.81
CA ILE A 1000 27.33 -10.25 37.48
C ILE A 1000 26.26 -9.26 37.92
N SER A 1001 25.31 -8.91 37.05
CA SER A 1001 24.27 -7.93 37.34
C SER A 1001 23.39 -8.35 38.53
N LEU A 1002 22.97 -9.62 38.56
CA LEU A 1002 22.12 -10.11 39.65
C LEU A 1002 22.91 -10.29 40.94
N ALA A 1003 24.15 -10.81 40.88
CA ALA A 1003 25.01 -10.98 42.04
C ALA A 1003 25.46 -9.66 42.68
N SER A 1004 25.56 -8.58 41.90
CA SER A 1004 25.84 -7.24 42.42
C SER A 1004 24.61 -6.55 43.02
N GLY A 1005 23.44 -7.20 43.01
CA GLY A 1005 22.18 -6.61 43.48
C GLY A 1005 21.67 -5.46 42.62
N ALA A 1006 22.14 -5.33 41.36
CA ALA A 1006 21.67 -4.28 40.47
C ALA A 1006 20.17 -4.46 40.20
N ALA A 1007 19.39 -3.40 40.38
CA ALA A 1007 17.94 -3.41 40.26
C ALA A 1007 17.52 -2.34 39.27
N LEU A 1008 16.66 -2.71 38.32
CA LEU A 1008 16.20 -1.85 37.24
C LEU A 1008 14.69 -1.68 37.33
N LYS A 1009 14.24 -0.45 37.59
CA LYS A 1009 12.82 -0.13 37.81
C LYS A 1009 12.02 -0.01 36.51
N VAL A 1010 12.70 0.19 35.38
CA VAL A 1010 12.08 0.36 34.06
C VAL A 1010 12.40 -0.85 33.20
N PRO A 1011 11.41 -1.59 32.68
CA PRO A 1011 11.65 -2.86 32.00
C PRO A 1011 12.15 -2.72 30.56
N HIS A 1012 12.39 -1.51 30.07
CA HIS A 1012 12.84 -1.24 28.71
C HIS A 1012 13.58 0.09 28.60
N GLY A 1013 14.37 0.25 27.53
CA GLY A 1013 15.09 1.49 27.22
C GLY A 1013 16.60 1.34 27.07
N GLY A 1014 17.17 0.14 27.30
CA GLY A 1014 18.58 -0.16 27.02
C GLY A 1014 19.56 0.84 27.64
N ILE A 1015 20.51 1.32 26.85
CA ILE A 1015 21.53 2.28 27.28
C ILE A 1015 20.92 3.62 27.73
N PHE A 1016 19.74 3.97 27.19
CA PHE A 1016 19.09 5.25 27.42
C PHE A 1016 18.53 5.39 28.84
N VAL A 1017 18.48 4.29 29.60
CA VAL A 1017 18.08 4.31 31.02
C VAL A 1017 19.25 4.67 31.94
N LEU A 1018 20.51 4.45 31.53
CA LEU A 1018 21.68 4.71 32.40
C LEU A 1018 21.80 6.16 32.89
N PRO A 1019 21.51 7.20 32.08
CA PRO A 1019 21.60 8.59 32.53
C PRO A 1019 20.50 8.98 33.53
N ILE A 1020 19.46 8.15 33.69
CA ILE A 1020 18.33 8.45 34.57
C ILE A 1020 18.75 8.14 36.01
N PRO A 1021 18.81 9.14 36.92
CA PRO A 1021 19.17 8.93 38.31
C PRO A 1021 18.27 7.85 38.94
N ASP A 1022 18.83 6.95 39.75
CA ASP A 1022 18.12 5.91 40.52
C ASP A 1022 17.16 4.97 39.74
N ALA A 1023 17.20 5.00 38.40
CA ALA A 1023 16.50 4.02 37.56
C ALA A 1023 17.16 2.64 37.67
N ILE A 1024 18.49 2.63 37.80
CA ILE A 1024 19.33 1.45 38.03
C ILE A 1024 20.08 1.62 39.36
N SER A 1025 19.87 0.71 40.30
CA SER A 1025 20.74 0.63 41.49
C SER A 1025 22.07 0.00 41.12
N HIS A 1026 23.14 0.36 41.84
CA HIS A 1026 24.50 -0.14 41.59
C HIS A 1026 24.95 0.04 40.13
N LEU A 1027 24.67 1.21 39.53
CA LEU A 1027 24.93 1.52 38.12
C LEU A 1027 26.35 1.16 37.66
N GLY A 1028 27.37 1.43 38.48
CA GLY A 1028 28.76 1.06 38.15
C GLY A 1028 28.93 -0.45 37.90
N MET A 1029 28.37 -1.28 38.78
CA MET A 1029 28.41 -2.74 38.62
C MET A 1029 27.52 -3.23 37.47
N TYR A 1030 26.40 -2.56 37.21
CA TYR A 1030 25.57 -2.84 36.03
C TYR A 1030 26.34 -2.59 34.72
N VAL A 1031 27.06 -1.48 34.62
CA VAL A 1031 27.94 -1.18 33.47
C VAL A 1031 29.06 -2.21 33.36
N VAL A 1032 29.69 -2.60 34.47
CA VAL A 1032 30.69 -3.68 34.48
C VAL A 1032 30.10 -4.99 33.96
N ALA A 1033 28.89 -5.36 34.37
CA ALA A 1033 28.22 -6.57 33.90
C ALA A 1033 27.98 -6.53 32.37
N LEU A 1034 27.48 -5.41 31.86
CA LEU A 1034 27.24 -5.19 30.43
C LEU A 1034 28.55 -5.27 29.62
N LEU A 1035 29.60 -4.58 30.07
CA LEU A 1035 30.90 -4.59 29.40
C LEU A 1035 31.55 -5.98 29.46
N ALA A 1036 31.49 -6.65 30.61
CA ALA A 1036 32.04 -7.99 30.77
C ALA A 1036 31.38 -8.99 29.81
N GLY A 1037 30.05 -9.04 29.74
CA GLY A 1037 29.36 -9.94 28.80
C GLY A 1037 29.57 -9.57 27.33
N THR A 1038 29.68 -8.29 27.00
CA THR A 1038 30.04 -7.80 25.66
C THR A 1038 31.44 -8.28 25.26
N CYS A 1039 32.43 -8.12 26.14
CA CYS A 1039 33.81 -8.58 25.93
C CYS A 1039 33.89 -10.11 25.82
N VAL A 1040 33.17 -10.85 26.68
CA VAL A 1040 33.13 -12.32 26.64
C VAL A 1040 32.54 -12.81 25.32
N THR A 1041 31.44 -12.20 24.85
CA THR A 1041 30.87 -12.53 23.53
C THR A 1041 31.91 -12.30 22.42
N ALA A 1042 32.60 -11.16 22.45
CA ALA A 1042 33.58 -10.82 21.42
C ALA A 1042 34.79 -11.76 21.43
N LEU A 1043 35.33 -12.08 22.61
CA LEU A 1043 36.45 -13.01 22.77
C LEU A 1043 36.07 -14.44 22.39
N ALA A 1044 34.86 -14.89 22.74
CA ALA A 1044 34.35 -16.19 22.32
C ALA A 1044 34.26 -16.29 20.79
N LEU A 1045 33.77 -15.24 20.11
CA LEU A 1045 33.76 -15.16 18.65
C LEU A 1045 35.17 -15.18 18.05
N PHE A 1046 36.14 -14.50 18.66
CA PHE A 1046 37.54 -14.55 18.22
C PHE A 1046 38.13 -15.96 18.29
N VAL A 1047 37.85 -16.69 19.38
CA VAL A 1047 38.36 -18.05 19.59
C VAL A 1047 37.67 -19.04 18.66
N LEU A 1048 36.35 -18.95 18.51
CA LEU A 1048 35.55 -19.95 17.80
C LEU A 1048 35.52 -19.75 16.28
N LYS A 1049 35.56 -18.50 15.80
CA LYS A 1049 35.47 -18.18 14.37
C LYS A 1049 36.88 -18.17 13.74
N PRO A 1050 37.14 -18.86 12.61
CA PRO A 1050 38.46 -18.90 11.96
C PRO A 1050 38.82 -17.60 11.19
N PRO A 1051 40.10 -17.32 10.89
CA PRO A 1051 40.49 -16.18 10.05
C PRO A 1051 40.12 -16.41 8.59
N LEU A 1052 39.65 -15.36 7.92
CA LEU A 1052 39.34 -15.33 6.49
C LEU A 1052 40.64 -15.49 5.68
N ASN A 1053 40.60 -16.33 4.63
CA ASN A 1053 41.76 -16.65 3.81
C ASN A 1053 42.23 -15.42 2.99
N LYS A 1054 43.56 -15.21 2.91
CA LYS A 1054 44.21 -14.01 2.36
C LYS A 1054 43.90 -13.68 0.88
N GLN A 1055 43.40 -14.62 0.08
CA GLN A 1055 42.97 -14.33 -1.30
C GLN A 1055 41.69 -13.50 -1.37
N ALA A 1056 40.89 -13.44 -0.29
CA ALA A 1056 39.66 -12.65 -0.20
C ALA A 1056 39.87 -11.20 0.27
N VAL A 1057 41.10 -10.79 0.61
CA VAL A 1057 41.39 -9.46 1.17
C VAL A 1057 41.78 -8.43 0.09
N VAL A 1058 42.11 -8.87 -1.12
CA VAL A 1058 42.52 -7.99 -2.24
C VAL A 1058 41.36 -7.73 -3.22
N ALA A 1059 40.24 -8.43 -3.10
CA ALA A 1059 39.05 -8.26 -3.93
C ALA A 1059 37.90 -7.49 -3.23
N ALA A 1060 38.20 -6.70 -2.20
CA ALA A 1060 37.23 -5.91 -1.44
C ALA A 1060 37.58 -4.42 -1.43
#